data_AF-A0A8C3SJA0-F1
#
_entry.id   AF-A0A8C3SJA0-F1
#
_cell.length_a   1.000
_cell.length_b   1.000
_cell.length_c   1.000
_cell.angle_alpha   90.00
_cell.angle_beta   90.00
_cell.angle_gamma   90.00
#
_symmetry.space_group_name_H-M   'P 1'
#
loop_
_entity.id
_entity.type
_entity.pdbx_description
1 polymer ?
#
loop_
_entity_poly.entity_id
_entity_poly.type
_entity_poly.pdbx_seq_one_letter_code
_entity_poly.pdbx_strand_id
1 'polypeptide(L)'
;YFTDLTPTQISWHPKANTSAHHTNRCAHTELTLRRGQVFTITLSFNRPWQTGDNLAFVTEIGPAPSEAHHTKAIFNLSEAGAGGWTAVQGPSESGSMNFSISSPANAVIGRYKLSLQITSGNKVSSKFLGHFVLLFNPWCSEGFVYLQSQYIFVFGFLRKRKLCLFWLQFQDDILNICLAMLDLSLYSRQDPVTDVFRRGDPKYVGRVISSMINGNDNDNGVLEGSWNDNFSEHENPSRWNGSVVILRKWRQENYKPVQYGQCWVFAGVMCTVLRCLGIPTRLISNFNSAHDSDGNLSIDKYYDSAGKSLNISRDSSWDYHVWNEVWFIRRDLGTAYSGWQVLDSTPQEQSKGIFQCGPASVRAIKEGDVDLDYDTLFVFTEVNADCNQWIVYKDGTRKKVYCDTERIGKAISTKAVGSNSRVDVTNNYKYPEGSHKEREVYKKAFAKARGSNLTERLSEAPNEGSSETVRKPEVSGVFKLVEPPVFGKDINLILILTNQSSEYKPVKVNLSASTILLILSKHACISEKQIQLKISYAQYEKSLTDDKKILVTALCEVMHTHEAKMLVEKTITLETPTIFIKVKSCLPAAHNGKQPVLFIPSGAPGIGSLSEDRILGWLDLCARCTENQAAKIRPSFSTKERQERGDAHQPEAKFHSSTYSPSIPRRRNMLCPHLNCLPLHSWESV
;
A
#
# COMPACT_ATOMS: atom_id res chain seq x y z
N TYR A 1 62.21 0.33 -15.96
CA TYR A 1 61.10 -0.35 -15.27
C TYR A 1 59.83 0.46 -15.51
N PHE A 2 58.99 0.06 -16.46
CA PHE A 2 57.66 0.66 -16.57
C PHE A 2 56.80 0.07 -15.46
N THR A 3 56.31 0.91 -14.55
CA THR A 3 55.37 0.49 -13.50
C THR A 3 53.99 0.27 -14.12
N ASP A 4 53.37 -0.87 -13.83
CA ASP A 4 52.01 -1.19 -14.30
C ASP A 4 51.00 -0.12 -13.78
N LEU A 5 50.04 0.28 -14.62
CA LEU A 5 49.05 1.30 -14.26
C LEU A 5 48.16 0.76 -13.13
N THR A 6 48.05 1.50 -12.02
CA THR A 6 47.31 1.07 -10.84
C THR A 6 46.51 2.23 -10.26
N PRO A 7 45.21 2.05 -9.94
CA PRO A 7 44.42 3.09 -9.30
C PRO A 7 44.84 3.20 -7.82
N THR A 8 45.09 4.43 -7.38
CA THR A 8 45.59 4.75 -6.03
C THR A 8 44.49 5.32 -5.15
N GLN A 9 43.55 6.08 -5.72
CA GLN A 9 42.43 6.70 -5.01
C GLN A 9 41.16 6.69 -5.86
N ILE A 10 40.01 6.65 -5.20
CA ILE A 10 38.69 6.77 -5.80
C ILE A 10 37.87 7.85 -5.10
N SER A 11 37.25 8.74 -5.89
CA SER A 11 36.17 9.61 -5.43
C SER A 11 34.85 9.14 -6.02
N TRP A 12 33.92 8.79 -5.14
CA TRP A 12 32.58 8.31 -5.49
C TRP A 12 31.55 9.44 -5.68
N HIS A 13 31.94 10.70 -5.50
CA HIS A 13 31.07 11.88 -5.58
C HIS A 13 29.68 11.70 -4.92
N PRO A 14 29.59 11.20 -3.67
CA PRO A 14 28.34 10.70 -3.11
C PRO A 14 27.25 11.77 -3.04
N LYS A 15 27.60 13.04 -2.74
CA LYS A 15 26.62 14.14 -2.71
C LYS A 15 25.98 14.40 -4.08
N ALA A 16 26.79 14.44 -5.14
CA ALA A 16 26.31 14.70 -6.49
C ALA A 16 25.49 13.51 -7.01
N ASN A 17 26.04 12.30 -6.90
CA ASN A 17 25.39 11.07 -7.36
C ASN A 17 24.08 10.80 -6.62
N THR A 18 24.07 10.82 -5.28
CA THR A 18 22.84 10.53 -4.54
C THR A 18 21.74 11.59 -4.74
N SER A 19 22.11 12.84 -4.98
CA SER A 19 21.16 13.89 -5.35
C SER A 19 20.52 13.61 -6.71
N ALA A 20 21.35 13.30 -7.72
CA ALA A 20 20.88 12.97 -9.07
C ALA A 20 20.02 11.70 -9.10
N HIS A 21 20.35 10.69 -8.30
CA HIS A 21 19.62 9.42 -8.21
C HIS A 21 18.44 9.45 -7.22
N HIS A 22 18.12 10.60 -6.61
CA HIS A 22 17.05 10.72 -5.63
C HIS A 22 17.17 9.72 -4.46
N THR A 23 18.39 9.57 -3.95
CA THR A 23 18.78 8.73 -2.80
C THR A 23 19.48 9.53 -1.69
N ASN A 24 19.66 10.84 -1.88
CA ASN A 24 20.29 11.75 -0.90
C ASN A 24 19.53 11.88 0.44
N ARG A 25 18.30 11.38 0.52
CA ARG A 25 17.51 11.33 1.75
C ARG A 25 17.78 10.09 2.59
N CYS A 26 18.33 9.03 2.00
CA CYS A 26 18.70 7.83 2.72
C CYS A 26 19.78 8.19 3.75
N ALA A 27 19.47 8.00 5.04
CA ALA A 27 20.45 8.15 6.10
C ALA A 27 21.38 6.92 6.12
N HIS A 28 22.20 6.75 5.08
CA HIS A 28 23.17 5.67 4.96
C HIS A 28 24.50 6.18 4.42
N THR A 29 25.58 5.54 4.84
CA THR A 29 26.97 5.80 4.41
C THR A 29 27.37 5.19 3.07
N GLU A 30 26.63 4.21 2.54
CA GLU A 30 26.96 3.49 1.29
C GLU A 30 26.44 4.27 0.09
N LEU A 31 27.21 4.31 -1.00
CA LEU A 31 26.76 4.93 -2.24
C LEU A 31 25.54 4.17 -2.78
N THR A 32 24.37 4.79 -2.69
CA THR A 32 23.10 4.21 -3.15
C THR A 32 22.66 4.87 -4.44
N LEU A 33 22.50 4.07 -5.49
CA LEU A 33 22.18 4.48 -6.84
C LEU A 33 20.90 3.80 -7.32
N ARG A 34 20.42 4.20 -8.49
CA ARG A 34 19.25 3.59 -9.15
C ARG A 34 19.63 3.16 -10.54
N ARG A 35 19.16 1.97 -10.94
CA ARG A 35 19.50 1.37 -12.24
C ARG A 35 19.04 2.22 -13.43
N GLY A 36 19.68 2.06 -14.58
CA GLY A 36 19.30 2.79 -15.80
C GLY A 36 19.61 4.29 -15.75
N GLN A 37 20.52 4.71 -14.88
CA GLN A 37 20.92 6.11 -14.73
C GLN A 37 22.42 6.20 -14.48
N VAL A 38 23.04 7.23 -15.07
CA VAL A 38 24.48 7.47 -15.01
C VAL A 38 24.91 8.01 -13.64
N PHE A 39 26.02 7.50 -13.13
CA PHE A 39 26.75 8.05 -11.97
C PHE A 39 28.22 8.31 -12.32
N THR A 40 28.85 9.25 -11.63
CA THR A 40 30.24 9.66 -11.91
C THR A 40 31.19 9.21 -10.82
N ILE A 41 32.38 8.73 -11.20
CA ILE A 41 33.51 8.49 -10.30
C ILE A 41 34.77 9.16 -10.82
N THR A 42 35.72 9.47 -9.93
CA THR A 42 37.08 9.88 -10.30
C THR A 42 38.06 8.86 -9.79
N LEU A 43 38.96 8.38 -10.64
CA LEU A 43 40.09 7.54 -10.23
C LEU A 43 41.39 8.32 -10.38
N SER A 44 42.23 8.29 -9.35
CA SER A 44 43.62 8.72 -9.44
C SER A 44 44.51 7.50 -9.66
N PHE A 45 45.57 7.66 -10.45
CA PHE A 45 46.47 6.58 -10.83
C PHE A 45 47.91 6.88 -10.37
N ASN A 46 48.72 5.83 -10.23
CA ASN A 46 50.14 5.95 -9.90
C ASN A 46 50.98 6.61 -11.02
N ARG A 47 50.49 6.58 -12.26
CA ARG A 47 51.08 7.25 -13.42
C ARG A 47 49.98 7.70 -14.40
N PRO A 48 50.27 8.61 -15.33
CA PRO A 48 49.33 8.95 -16.41
C PRO A 48 48.96 7.72 -17.25
N TRP A 49 47.72 7.71 -17.74
CA TRP A 49 47.25 6.74 -18.73
C TRP A 49 48.01 6.91 -20.06
N GLN A 50 48.44 5.81 -20.67
CA GLN A 50 49.26 5.81 -21.88
C GLN A 50 48.62 4.97 -23.00
N THR A 51 48.99 5.26 -24.24
CA THR A 51 48.58 4.49 -25.42
C THR A 51 49.08 3.05 -25.29
N GLY A 52 48.15 2.11 -25.07
CA GLY A 52 48.46 0.69 -24.78
C GLY A 52 47.89 0.18 -23.44
N ASP A 53 47.42 1.07 -22.57
CA ASP A 53 46.65 0.72 -21.38
C ASP A 53 45.16 0.61 -21.72
N ASN A 54 44.57 -0.57 -21.52
CA ASN A 54 43.14 -0.79 -21.67
C ASN A 54 42.48 -0.95 -20.29
N LEU A 55 41.35 -0.26 -20.11
CA LEU A 55 40.59 -0.26 -18.86
C LEU A 55 39.21 -0.87 -19.09
N ALA A 56 38.84 -1.82 -18.23
CA ALA A 56 37.51 -2.41 -18.20
C ALA A 56 36.98 -2.44 -16.77
N PHE A 57 35.75 -1.99 -16.57
CA PHE A 57 35.09 -2.13 -15.27
C PHE A 57 34.43 -3.50 -15.16
N VAL A 58 34.45 -4.04 -13.94
CA VAL A 58 33.79 -5.31 -13.61
C VAL A 58 32.82 -5.07 -12.46
N THR A 59 31.55 -5.33 -12.70
CA THR A 59 30.49 -5.31 -11.66
C THR A 59 30.08 -6.73 -11.33
N GLU A 60 30.00 -7.06 -10.04
CA GLU A 60 29.61 -8.38 -9.53
C GLU A 60 28.55 -8.24 -8.42
N ILE A 61 27.52 -9.11 -8.43
CA ILE A 61 26.48 -9.19 -7.40
C ILE A 61 26.13 -10.66 -7.10
N GLY A 62 25.78 -10.93 -5.84
CA GLY A 62 25.36 -12.25 -5.38
C GLY A 62 26.51 -13.22 -5.10
N PRO A 63 26.18 -14.45 -4.68
CA PRO A 63 27.16 -15.43 -4.21
C PRO A 63 27.95 -16.12 -5.34
N ALA A 64 27.36 -16.23 -6.54
CA ALA A 64 28.01 -16.78 -7.73
C ALA A 64 27.78 -15.88 -8.96
N PRO A 65 28.48 -14.73 -9.06
CA PRO A 65 28.33 -13.79 -10.17
C PRO A 65 28.68 -14.42 -11.53
N SER A 66 27.80 -14.30 -12.53
CA SER A 66 28.04 -14.79 -13.89
C SER A 66 27.48 -13.85 -14.95
N GLU A 67 28.14 -13.79 -16.11
CA GLU A 67 27.67 -12.98 -17.25
C GLU A 67 26.39 -13.56 -17.86
N ALA A 68 26.27 -14.90 -17.88
CA ALA A 68 25.09 -15.61 -18.37
C ALA A 68 23.82 -15.28 -17.55
N HIS A 69 23.96 -15.06 -16.24
CA HIS A 69 22.86 -14.63 -15.38
C HIS A 69 22.81 -13.10 -15.18
N HIS A 70 23.60 -12.32 -15.94
CA HIS A 70 23.65 -10.85 -15.80
C HIS A 70 23.96 -10.36 -14.37
N THR A 71 24.53 -11.21 -13.51
CA THR A 71 24.99 -10.89 -12.16
C THR A 71 26.48 -10.55 -12.13
N LYS A 72 27.16 -10.70 -13.27
CA LYS A 72 28.49 -10.14 -13.57
C LYS A 72 28.44 -9.40 -14.91
N ALA A 73 29.16 -8.30 -15.02
CA ALA A 73 29.38 -7.62 -16.30
C ALA A 73 30.79 -7.05 -16.37
N ILE A 74 31.44 -7.22 -17.52
CA ILE A 74 32.75 -6.64 -17.85
C ILE A 74 32.51 -5.65 -19.00
N PHE A 75 32.91 -4.39 -18.85
CA PHE A 75 32.64 -3.35 -19.83
C PHE A 75 33.82 -2.38 -20.00
N ASN A 76 34.29 -2.25 -21.24
CA ASN A 76 35.40 -1.40 -21.64
C ASN A 76 34.99 0.08 -21.70
N LEU A 77 35.98 0.97 -21.84
CA LEU A 77 35.75 2.37 -22.16
C LEU A 77 35.36 2.52 -23.65
N SER A 78 34.28 3.27 -23.95
CA SER A 78 33.74 3.67 -25.29
C SER A 78 32.54 2.86 -25.86
N GLU A 79 31.99 3.31 -27.01
CA GLU A 79 30.69 3.99 -27.23
C GLU A 79 29.39 3.43 -26.62
N ALA A 80 28.49 4.35 -26.30
CA ALA A 80 27.12 4.10 -25.82
C ALA A 80 26.32 3.28 -26.86
N GLY A 81 26.32 1.96 -26.72
CA GLY A 81 25.78 1.12 -27.80
C GLY A 81 25.59 -0.35 -27.45
N ALA A 82 25.01 -0.66 -26.30
CA ALA A 82 24.29 -1.92 -26.06
C ALA A 82 23.52 -1.76 -24.76
N GLY A 83 22.33 -2.35 -24.63
CA GLY A 83 21.47 -2.25 -23.43
C GLY A 83 22.02 -2.93 -22.16
N GLY A 84 23.33 -2.83 -21.90
CA GLY A 84 24.08 -3.36 -20.77
C GLY A 84 24.78 -2.26 -19.96
N TRP A 85 25.83 -2.64 -19.22
CA TRP A 85 26.65 -1.69 -18.47
C TRP A 85 27.59 -0.92 -19.39
N THR A 86 27.81 0.37 -19.12
CA THR A 86 28.68 1.23 -19.94
C THR A 86 29.56 2.11 -19.08
N ALA A 87 30.78 2.39 -19.53
CA ALA A 87 31.67 3.39 -18.94
C ALA A 87 32.19 4.35 -20.02
N VAL A 88 31.98 5.64 -19.79
CA VAL A 88 32.46 6.71 -20.67
C VAL A 88 33.50 7.54 -19.93
N GLN A 89 34.65 7.74 -20.55
CA GLN A 89 35.69 8.62 -20.03
C GLN A 89 35.25 10.08 -20.16
N GLY A 90 35.32 10.82 -19.05
CA GLY A 90 35.12 12.26 -19.01
C GLY A 90 36.44 13.05 -19.03
N PRO A 91 36.36 14.39 -18.85
CA PRO A 91 37.54 15.25 -18.76
C PRO A 91 38.51 14.74 -17.68
N SER A 92 39.80 14.72 -18.00
CA SER A 92 40.86 14.15 -17.15
C SER A 92 41.89 15.23 -16.81
N GLU A 93 42.45 15.17 -15.60
CA GLU A 93 43.59 16.01 -15.17
C GLU A 93 44.86 15.14 -15.10
N SER A 94 46.03 15.75 -14.90
CA SER A 94 47.28 14.99 -14.79
C SER A 94 47.22 14.00 -13.62
N GLY A 95 47.14 12.69 -13.93
CA GLY A 95 47.11 11.62 -12.93
C GLY A 95 45.72 11.25 -12.40
N SER A 96 44.64 11.89 -12.88
CA SER A 96 43.26 11.54 -12.51
C SER A 96 42.31 11.53 -13.71
N MET A 97 41.36 10.60 -13.70
CA MET A 97 40.38 10.43 -14.78
C MET A 97 38.97 10.32 -14.21
N ASN A 98 38.04 11.03 -14.85
CA ASN A 98 36.63 10.94 -14.55
C ASN A 98 35.97 9.88 -15.41
N PHE A 99 35.05 9.12 -14.83
CA PHE A 99 34.27 8.10 -15.53
C PHE A 99 32.79 8.30 -15.24
N SER A 100 31.99 8.29 -16.30
CA SER A 100 30.53 8.21 -16.25
C SER A 100 30.12 6.77 -16.48
N ILE A 101 29.59 6.12 -15.45
CA ILE A 101 29.17 4.71 -15.50
C ILE A 101 27.64 4.66 -15.53
N SER A 102 27.07 3.81 -16.38
CA SER A 102 25.63 3.55 -16.44
C SER A 102 25.37 2.05 -16.31
N SER A 103 24.32 1.70 -15.58
CA SER A 103 23.77 0.34 -15.57
C SER A 103 22.61 0.24 -16.56
N PRO A 104 22.25 -0.96 -17.03
CA PRO A 104 21.02 -1.13 -17.79
C PRO A 104 19.78 -0.99 -16.91
N ALA A 105 18.64 -0.62 -17.51
CA ALA A 105 17.38 -0.36 -16.79
C ALA A 105 16.72 -1.63 -16.20
N ASN A 106 17.17 -2.81 -16.62
CA ASN A 106 16.77 -4.12 -16.11
C ASN A 106 17.81 -4.75 -15.15
N ALA A 107 18.88 -4.02 -14.79
CA ALA A 107 19.90 -4.54 -13.86
C ALA A 107 19.27 -5.07 -12.56
N VAL A 108 19.88 -6.12 -12.03
CA VAL A 108 19.55 -6.69 -10.72
C VAL A 108 19.72 -5.63 -9.64
N ILE A 109 18.83 -5.62 -8.63
CA ILE A 109 18.98 -4.72 -7.47
C ILE A 109 19.76 -5.40 -6.34
N GLY A 110 20.49 -4.62 -5.55
CA GLY A 110 21.24 -5.10 -4.38
C GLY A 110 22.63 -4.49 -4.27
N ARG A 111 23.50 -5.14 -3.49
CA ARG A 111 24.89 -4.71 -3.28
C ARG A 111 25.79 -5.23 -4.39
N TYR A 112 26.46 -4.31 -5.06
CA TYR A 112 27.44 -4.58 -6.10
C TYR A 112 28.85 -4.36 -5.58
N LYS A 113 29.75 -5.23 -6.05
CA LYS A 113 31.19 -5.04 -6.00
C LYS A 113 31.65 -4.44 -7.33
N LEU A 114 32.38 -3.32 -7.29
CA LEU A 114 33.03 -2.72 -8.46
C LEU A 114 34.54 -2.98 -8.42
N SER A 115 35.07 -3.45 -9.53
CA SER A 115 36.52 -3.60 -9.75
C SER A 115 36.93 -2.99 -11.09
N LEU A 116 38.20 -2.62 -11.22
CA LEU A 116 38.81 -2.17 -12.45
C LEU A 116 39.82 -3.21 -12.93
N GLN A 117 39.60 -3.75 -14.11
CA GLN A 117 40.54 -4.58 -14.84
C GLN A 117 41.41 -3.68 -15.72
N ILE A 118 42.72 -3.83 -15.61
CA ILE A 118 43.72 -3.06 -16.33
C ILE A 118 44.59 -4.01 -17.12
N THR A 119 44.63 -3.79 -18.43
CA THR A 119 45.52 -4.51 -19.34
C THR A 119 46.59 -3.55 -19.81
N SER A 120 47.84 -3.78 -19.40
CA SER A 120 49.02 -3.03 -19.86
C SER A 120 49.94 -4.00 -20.61
N GLY A 121 49.96 -3.89 -21.94
CA GLY A 121 50.61 -4.90 -22.80
C GLY A 121 49.96 -6.27 -22.64
N ASN A 122 50.76 -7.30 -22.30
CA ASN A 122 50.27 -8.67 -22.11
C ASN A 122 49.85 -9.00 -20.66
N LYS A 123 49.95 -8.04 -19.74
CA LYS A 123 49.60 -8.25 -18.33
C LYS A 123 48.20 -7.74 -18.05
N VAL A 124 47.39 -8.59 -17.43
CA VAL A 124 46.05 -8.26 -16.95
C VAL A 124 46.07 -8.24 -15.43
N SER A 125 45.65 -7.14 -14.83
CA SER A 125 45.49 -6.99 -13.39
C SER A 125 44.05 -6.58 -13.07
N SER A 126 43.56 -6.90 -11.87
CA SER A 126 42.23 -6.49 -11.41
C SER A 126 42.34 -5.89 -10.02
N LYS A 127 41.72 -4.72 -9.83
CA LYS A 127 41.76 -3.98 -8.57
C LYS A 127 40.34 -3.68 -8.08
N PHE A 128 40.04 -4.11 -6.87
CA PHE A 128 38.79 -3.76 -6.19
C PHE A 128 38.72 -2.25 -5.91
N LEU A 129 37.61 -1.61 -6.27
CA LEU A 129 37.38 -0.17 -6.10
C LEU A 129 36.46 0.14 -4.93
N GLY A 130 35.44 -0.69 -4.69
CA GLY A 130 34.49 -0.49 -3.60
C GLY A 130 33.13 -1.15 -3.86
N HIS A 131 32.21 -0.94 -2.92
CA HIS A 131 30.83 -1.40 -3.02
C HIS A 131 29.86 -0.24 -3.26
N PHE A 132 28.74 -0.53 -3.91
CA PHE A 132 27.60 0.38 -4.04
C PHE A 132 26.28 -0.41 -4.03
N VAL A 133 25.18 0.26 -3.70
CA VAL A 133 23.84 -0.32 -3.75
C VAL A 133 23.14 0.16 -5.01
N LEU A 134 22.49 -0.75 -5.75
CA LEU A 134 21.65 -0.43 -6.90
C LEU A 134 20.19 -0.74 -6.60
N LEU A 135 19.30 0.22 -6.79
CA LEU A 135 17.86 0.11 -6.54
C LEU A 135 17.04 0.23 -7.83
N PHE A 136 15.74 -0.07 -7.72
CA PHE A 136 14.79 0.23 -8.79
C PHE A 136 14.72 1.74 -9.07
N ASN A 137 14.45 2.09 -10.33
CA ASN A 137 14.42 3.47 -10.80
C ASN A 137 13.06 3.85 -11.40
N PRO A 138 12.18 4.52 -10.63
CA PRO A 138 10.90 4.97 -11.14
C PRO A 138 10.99 6.24 -12.01
N TRP A 139 12.18 6.83 -12.16
CA TRP A 139 12.43 7.97 -13.06
C TRP A 139 13.06 7.58 -14.40
N CYS A 140 13.48 6.33 -14.57
CA CYS A 140 14.05 5.84 -15.81
C CYS A 140 12.94 5.36 -16.74
N SER A 141 12.71 6.05 -17.87
CA SER A 141 11.62 5.75 -18.83
C SER A 141 11.68 4.37 -19.46
N GLU A 142 12.87 3.77 -19.52
CA GLU A 142 13.09 2.41 -20.03
C GLU A 142 12.86 1.33 -18.96
N GLY A 143 12.76 1.73 -17.69
CA GLY A 143 12.63 0.83 -16.55
C GLY A 143 11.22 0.30 -16.34
N PHE A 144 11.13 -0.93 -15.81
CA PHE A 144 9.85 -1.60 -15.52
C PHE A 144 8.93 -0.83 -14.57
N VAL A 145 9.50 -0.04 -13.65
CA VAL A 145 8.79 0.68 -12.59
C VAL A 145 8.61 2.17 -12.91
N TYR A 146 8.86 2.58 -14.16
CA TYR A 146 8.75 3.98 -14.58
C TYR A 146 7.37 4.55 -14.27
N LEU A 147 7.35 5.71 -13.61
CA LEU A 147 6.13 6.41 -13.28
C LEU A 147 6.33 7.91 -13.46
N GLN A 148 5.71 8.47 -14.50
CA GLN A 148 5.88 9.86 -14.96
C GLN A 148 5.47 10.94 -13.93
N SER A 149 4.98 10.57 -12.73
CA SER A 149 4.32 11.47 -11.80
C SER A 149 4.80 11.31 -10.35
N GLN A 150 4.46 12.29 -9.48
CA GLN A 150 4.93 12.42 -8.09
C GLN A 150 4.49 11.30 -7.11
N TYR A 151 3.94 10.19 -7.59
CA TYR A 151 3.40 9.07 -6.79
C TYR A 151 4.47 8.27 -6.05
N ILE A 152 5.75 8.55 -6.31
CA ILE A 152 6.86 7.95 -5.58
C ILE A 152 6.83 8.39 -4.10
N PHE A 153 6.11 9.48 -3.76
CA PHE A 153 6.11 10.10 -2.42
C PHE A 153 4.75 10.26 -1.70
N VAL A 154 3.80 9.32 -1.82
CA VAL A 154 2.48 9.43 -1.16
C VAL A 154 2.41 8.82 0.24
N PHE A 155 2.20 9.59 1.31
CA PHE A 155 1.93 9.01 2.65
C PHE A 155 0.77 8.00 2.63
N GLY A 156 0.74 7.05 3.56
CA GLY A 156 -0.45 6.22 3.81
C GLY A 156 -1.36 6.86 4.86
N PHE A 157 -2.67 6.88 4.61
CA PHE A 157 -3.67 7.24 5.62
C PHE A 157 -4.71 6.14 5.70
N LEU A 158 -4.91 5.59 6.89
CA LEU A 158 -5.98 4.64 7.18
C LEU A 158 -7.17 5.41 7.75
N ARG A 159 -8.35 5.22 7.17
CA ARG A 159 -9.56 5.99 7.51
C ARG A 159 -10.02 5.80 8.97
N LYS A 160 -9.92 4.58 9.50
CA LYS A 160 -10.50 4.24 10.82
C LYS A 160 -9.54 4.40 12.01
N ARG A 161 -8.24 4.47 11.76
CA ARG A 161 -7.23 4.77 12.77
C ARG A 161 -6.34 5.82 12.13
N LYS A 162 -6.22 7.01 12.74
CA LYS A 162 -5.35 8.12 12.31
C LYS A 162 -3.86 7.72 12.43
N LEU A 163 -3.48 6.58 11.86
CA LEU A 163 -2.13 6.05 11.82
C LEU A 163 -1.53 6.54 10.51
N CYS A 164 -0.84 7.68 10.60
CA CYS A 164 0.05 8.11 9.54
C CYS A 164 1.24 7.14 9.56
N LEU A 165 1.31 6.23 8.60
CA LEU A 165 2.54 5.48 8.34
C LEU A 165 3.51 6.45 7.66
N PHE A 166 4.40 7.00 8.47
CA PHE A 166 5.35 8.04 8.06
C PHE A 166 6.38 7.49 7.06
N TRP A 167 6.96 8.42 6.27
CA TRP A 167 8.07 8.20 5.34
C TRP A 167 9.35 7.83 6.07
N LEU A 168 9.41 6.63 6.63
CA LEU A 168 10.52 6.20 7.46
C LEU A 168 11.47 5.23 6.73
N GLN A 169 11.24 4.95 5.45
CA GLN A 169 12.11 4.04 4.68
C GLN A 169 13.52 4.58 4.45
N PHE A 170 13.73 5.88 4.66
CA PHE A 170 15.02 6.55 4.54
C PHE A 170 15.77 6.66 5.87
N GLN A 171 15.21 6.13 6.97
CA GLN A 171 15.92 6.06 8.23
C GLN A 171 17.12 5.12 8.15
N ASP A 172 18.09 5.37 9.01
CA ASP A 172 19.29 4.56 9.13
C ASP A 172 18.96 3.09 9.39
N ASP A 173 19.81 2.20 8.86
CA ASP A 173 19.69 0.74 8.82
C ASP A 173 18.52 0.14 8.02
N ILE A 174 17.50 0.90 7.63
CA ILE A 174 16.30 0.31 6.99
C ILE A 174 16.62 -0.30 5.63
N LEU A 175 17.44 0.37 4.82
CA LEU A 175 17.87 -0.18 3.53
C LEU A 175 18.62 -1.50 3.72
N ASN A 176 19.50 -1.59 4.73
CA ASN A 176 20.22 -2.82 5.04
C ASN A 176 19.30 -3.96 5.41
N ILE A 177 18.29 -3.68 6.24
CA ILE A 177 17.28 -4.64 6.64
C ILE A 177 16.46 -5.11 5.43
N CYS A 178 16.07 -4.19 4.54
CA CYS A 178 15.32 -4.52 3.32
C CYS A 178 16.13 -5.42 2.37
N LEU A 179 17.43 -5.16 2.22
CA LEU A 179 18.30 -6.01 1.40
C LEU A 179 18.52 -7.38 2.04
N ALA A 180 18.76 -7.44 3.35
CA ALA A 180 18.90 -8.70 4.09
C ALA A 180 17.64 -9.56 4.02
N MET A 181 16.45 -8.95 3.98
CA MET A 181 15.18 -9.66 3.80
C MET A 181 15.13 -10.48 2.50
N LEU A 182 15.68 -9.95 1.40
CA LEU A 182 15.76 -10.71 0.15
C LEU A 182 16.71 -11.90 0.30
N ASP A 183 17.84 -11.71 0.97
CA ASP A 183 18.86 -12.75 1.20
C ASP A 183 18.38 -13.86 2.14
N LEU A 184 17.49 -13.55 3.08
CA LEU A 184 16.92 -14.48 4.05
C LEU A 184 15.69 -15.26 3.55
N SER A 185 15.16 -14.89 2.38
CA SER A 185 13.94 -15.47 1.84
C SER A 185 14.02 -16.98 1.59
N LEU A 186 12.88 -17.67 1.60
CA LEU A 186 12.80 -19.08 1.19
C LEU A 186 13.42 -19.30 -0.18
N TYR A 187 13.15 -18.40 -1.12
CA TYR A 187 13.66 -18.43 -2.48
C TYR A 187 15.19 -18.37 -2.52
N SER A 188 15.79 -17.42 -1.78
CA SER A 188 17.24 -17.31 -1.65
C SER A 188 17.86 -18.54 -0.97
N ARG A 189 17.21 -19.11 0.05
CA ARG A 189 17.70 -20.32 0.73
C ARG A 189 17.65 -21.58 -0.15
N GLN A 190 16.65 -21.69 -1.02
CA GLN A 190 16.49 -22.83 -1.93
C GLN A 190 17.44 -22.73 -3.12
N ASP A 191 17.52 -21.57 -3.77
CA ASP A 191 18.40 -21.33 -4.92
C ASP A 191 18.88 -19.87 -4.92
N PRO A 192 19.99 -19.57 -4.22
CA PRO A 192 20.46 -18.20 -4.06
C PRO A 192 20.98 -17.58 -5.37
N VAL A 193 21.40 -18.41 -6.34
CA VAL A 193 21.90 -17.93 -7.63
C VAL A 193 20.73 -17.48 -8.50
N THR A 194 19.70 -18.31 -8.61
CA THR A 194 18.48 -17.98 -9.37
C THR A 194 17.70 -16.85 -8.71
N ASP A 195 17.65 -16.80 -7.37
CA ASP A 195 17.00 -15.70 -6.66
C ASP A 195 17.62 -14.35 -7.02
N VAL A 196 18.95 -14.20 -6.87
CA VAL A 196 19.64 -12.95 -7.20
C VAL A 196 19.43 -12.55 -8.65
N PHE A 197 19.53 -13.50 -9.59
CA PHE A 197 19.23 -13.25 -11.00
C PHE A 197 17.84 -12.64 -11.22
N ARG A 198 16.81 -13.17 -10.53
CA ARG A 198 15.42 -12.73 -10.67
C ARG A 198 15.12 -11.40 -9.96
N ARG A 199 15.99 -10.90 -9.09
CA ARG A 199 15.82 -9.59 -8.42
C ARG A 199 15.84 -8.40 -9.37
N GLY A 200 16.16 -8.58 -10.66
CA GLY A 200 15.94 -7.57 -11.70
C GLY A 200 14.46 -7.32 -12.05
N ASP A 201 13.55 -8.24 -11.70
CA ASP A 201 12.13 -8.15 -12.01
C ASP A 201 11.32 -7.65 -10.79
N PRO A 202 10.62 -6.50 -10.86
CA PRO A 202 9.80 -6.02 -9.75
C PRO A 202 8.63 -6.96 -9.42
N LYS A 203 8.18 -7.79 -10.37
CA LYS A 203 7.16 -8.81 -10.17
C LYS A 203 7.64 -9.88 -9.18
N TYR A 204 8.86 -10.36 -9.42
CA TYR A 204 9.52 -11.35 -8.56
C TYR A 204 9.80 -10.76 -7.18
N VAL A 205 10.47 -9.61 -7.13
CA VAL A 205 10.79 -8.94 -5.85
C VAL A 205 9.51 -8.66 -5.06
N GLY A 206 8.46 -8.14 -5.70
CA GLY A 206 7.17 -7.90 -5.05
C GLY A 206 6.58 -9.15 -4.40
N ARG A 207 6.60 -10.29 -5.12
CA ARG A 207 6.10 -11.57 -4.62
C ARG A 207 6.94 -12.10 -3.45
N VAL A 208 8.28 -12.07 -3.55
CA VAL A 208 9.19 -12.45 -2.45
C VAL A 208 8.94 -11.59 -1.21
N ILE A 209 8.75 -10.28 -1.38
CA ILE A 209 8.45 -9.40 -0.25
C ILE A 209 7.06 -9.73 0.34
N SER A 210 6.04 -10.01 -0.48
CA SER A 210 4.71 -10.39 0.03
C SER A 210 4.76 -11.60 0.96
N SER A 211 5.61 -12.59 0.65
CA SER A 211 5.84 -13.73 1.54
C SER A 211 6.66 -13.32 2.76
N MET A 212 7.80 -12.66 2.59
CA MET A 212 8.71 -12.32 3.68
C MET A 212 8.13 -11.37 4.72
N ILE A 213 7.12 -10.57 4.40
CA ILE A 213 6.51 -9.68 5.40
C ILE A 213 5.69 -10.46 6.43
N ASN A 214 5.14 -11.63 6.09
CA ASN A 214 4.54 -12.53 7.06
C ASN A 214 5.52 -13.64 7.46
N GLY A 215 5.59 -13.97 8.74
CA GLY A 215 6.47 -15.00 9.30
C GLY A 215 5.78 -16.33 9.56
N ASN A 216 4.65 -16.57 8.89
CA ASN A 216 3.76 -17.70 9.18
C ASN A 216 4.29 -19.04 8.62
N ASP A 217 5.25 -19.00 7.70
CA ASP A 217 5.85 -20.19 7.08
C ASP A 217 7.13 -20.67 7.80
N ASN A 218 7.40 -20.19 9.03
CA ASN A 218 8.65 -20.45 9.78
C ASN A 218 9.91 -20.15 8.96
N ASP A 219 9.89 -19.03 8.25
CA ASP A 219 10.78 -18.76 7.14
C ASP A 219 11.61 -17.47 7.30
N ASN A 220 11.82 -17.05 8.54
CA ASN A 220 12.40 -15.75 8.90
C ASN A 220 11.55 -14.56 8.43
N GLY A 221 10.25 -14.72 8.16
CA GLY A 221 9.41 -13.56 7.85
C GLY A 221 9.29 -12.55 9.00
N VAL A 222 8.80 -11.35 8.69
CA VAL A 222 8.92 -10.17 9.58
C VAL A 222 7.91 -10.16 10.71
N LEU A 223 6.65 -10.47 10.45
CA LEU A 223 5.54 -10.32 11.40
C LEU A 223 4.77 -11.61 11.58
N GLU A 224 4.36 -11.92 12.80
CA GLU A 224 3.39 -12.98 13.07
C GLU A 224 1.98 -12.37 13.23
N GLY A 225 1.00 -12.94 12.53
CA GLY A 225 -0.38 -12.46 12.54
C GLY A 225 -1.16 -12.91 13.78
N SER A 226 -1.92 -12.00 14.40
CA SER A 226 -2.89 -12.37 15.44
C SER A 226 -4.13 -11.49 15.41
N TRP A 227 -5.28 -12.15 15.36
CA TRP A 227 -6.63 -11.55 15.39
C TRP A 227 -7.40 -11.93 16.66
N ASN A 228 -6.71 -12.50 17.66
CA ASN A 228 -7.29 -12.78 18.97
C ASN A 228 -7.37 -11.50 19.81
N ASP A 229 -8.23 -11.49 20.82
CA ASP A 229 -8.42 -10.31 21.69
C ASP A 229 -7.47 -10.27 22.91
N ASN A 230 -6.61 -11.28 23.10
CA ASN A 230 -5.69 -11.35 24.24
C ASN A 230 -4.24 -11.12 23.82
N PHE A 231 -3.67 -9.99 24.27
CA PHE A 231 -2.27 -9.60 24.03
C PHE A 231 -1.53 -9.36 25.36
N SER A 232 -1.86 -10.08 26.44
CA SER A 232 -1.25 -9.86 27.76
C SER A 232 0.27 -10.01 27.79
N GLU A 233 0.83 -10.86 26.92
CA GLU A 233 2.26 -11.20 26.89
C GLU A 233 3.05 -10.50 25.76
N HIS A 234 2.36 -9.82 24.83
CA HIS A 234 2.96 -9.27 23.60
C HIS A 234 2.38 -7.90 23.22
N GLU A 235 3.00 -7.24 22.24
CA GLU A 235 2.51 -5.93 21.79
C GLU A 235 1.20 -6.09 21.01
N ASN A 236 0.17 -5.35 21.42
CA ASN A 236 -1.10 -5.29 20.70
C ASN A 236 -0.86 -4.66 19.32
N PRO A 237 -1.32 -5.25 18.20
CA PRO A 237 -1.11 -4.74 16.85
C PRO A 237 -1.53 -3.27 16.65
N SER A 238 -2.49 -2.81 17.45
CA SER A 238 -3.01 -1.43 17.43
C SER A 238 -2.06 -0.40 18.05
N ARG A 239 -1.03 -0.85 18.77
CA ARG A 239 -0.06 0.01 19.47
C ARG A 239 1.20 0.32 18.65
N TRP A 240 1.41 -0.36 17.52
CA TRP A 240 2.52 -0.06 16.63
C TRP A 240 2.46 1.39 16.14
N ASN A 241 3.58 2.10 16.26
CA ASN A 241 3.72 3.51 15.87
C ASN A 241 4.48 3.71 14.54
N GLY A 242 4.90 2.62 13.87
CA GLY A 242 5.48 2.67 12.54
C GLY A 242 6.30 1.44 12.16
N SER A 243 6.51 1.25 10.86
CA SER A 243 7.20 0.08 10.29
C SER A 243 8.68 -0.03 10.67
N VAL A 244 9.34 1.09 10.99
CA VAL A 244 10.77 1.10 11.34
C VAL A 244 11.06 0.39 12.65
N VAL A 245 10.21 0.56 13.66
CA VAL A 245 10.38 -0.11 14.95
C VAL A 245 10.26 -1.62 14.76
N ILE A 246 9.30 -2.06 13.95
CA ILE A 246 9.09 -3.47 13.62
C ILE A 246 10.32 -4.05 12.89
N LEU A 247 10.79 -3.40 11.82
CA LEU A 247 11.93 -3.88 11.04
C LEU A 247 13.23 -3.93 11.85
N ARG A 248 13.46 -2.95 12.73
CA ARG A 248 14.61 -2.97 13.64
C ARG A 248 14.50 -4.07 14.67
N LYS A 249 13.33 -4.25 15.27
CA LYS A 249 13.06 -5.33 16.23
C LYS A 249 13.29 -6.70 15.59
N TRP A 250 12.78 -6.92 14.38
CA TRP A 250 13.00 -8.14 13.61
C TRP A 250 14.50 -8.43 13.43
N ARG A 251 15.31 -7.45 13.02
CA ARG A 251 16.77 -7.60 12.91
C ARG A 251 17.45 -7.86 14.27
N GLN A 252 17.03 -7.17 15.33
CA GLN A 252 17.60 -7.30 16.68
C GLN A 252 17.31 -8.67 17.30
N GLU A 253 16.15 -9.24 17.00
CA GLU A 253 15.70 -10.56 17.49
C GLU A 253 16.14 -11.70 16.56
N ASN A 254 17.24 -11.50 15.83
CA ASN A 254 17.84 -12.48 14.93
C ASN A 254 16.85 -13.01 13.86
N TYR A 255 16.08 -12.08 13.28
CA TYR A 255 15.13 -12.34 12.19
C TYR A 255 13.98 -13.30 12.53
N LYS A 256 13.64 -13.40 13.82
CA LYS A 256 12.42 -14.08 14.28
C LYS A 256 11.19 -13.21 14.05
N PRO A 257 10.03 -13.78 13.68
CA PRO A 257 8.81 -13.02 13.47
C PRO A 257 8.44 -12.14 14.68
N VAL A 258 8.15 -10.88 14.42
CA VAL A 258 7.75 -9.90 15.43
C VAL A 258 6.27 -10.08 15.73
N GLN A 259 5.97 -10.38 16.98
CA GLN A 259 4.61 -10.56 17.48
C GLN A 259 4.01 -9.22 17.98
N TYR A 260 2.82 -8.78 17.56
CA TYR A 260 1.96 -9.32 16.48
C TYR A 260 1.55 -8.24 15.47
N GLY A 261 1.15 -8.65 14.27
CA GLY A 261 0.60 -7.80 13.21
C GLY A 261 -0.86 -8.12 12.86
N GLN A 262 -1.54 -7.13 12.26
CA GLN A 262 -2.80 -7.29 11.53
C GLN A 262 -2.67 -6.62 10.16
N CYS A 263 -3.64 -6.77 9.25
CA CYS A 263 -3.50 -6.43 7.82
C CYS A 263 -2.86 -5.05 7.55
N TRP A 264 -3.27 -3.99 8.26
CA TRP A 264 -2.68 -2.66 8.06
C TRP A 264 -1.22 -2.55 8.51
N VAL A 265 -0.79 -3.37 9.48
CA VAL A 265 0.59 -3.46 9.94
C VAL A 265 1.43 -4.15 8.86
N PHE A 266 0.96 -5.29 8.34
CA PHE A 266 1.58 -6.01 7.22
C PHE A 266 1.73 -5.09 6.00
N ALA A 267 0.63 -4.44 5.55
CA ALA A 267 0.64 -3.53 4.42
C ALA A 267 1.52 -2.29 4.65
N GLY A 268 1.63 -1.81 5.89
CA GLY A 268 2.50 -0.69 6.24
C GLY A 268 3.99 -1.03 6.14
N VAL A 269 4.38 -2.19 6.69
CA VAL A 269 5.76 -2.69 6.58
C VAL A 269 6.11 -3.01 5.13
N MET A 270 5.24 -3.70 4.39
CA MET A 270 5.46 -4.01 2.98
C MET A 270 5.63 -2.73 2.15
N CYS A 271 4.78 -1.72 2.35
CA CYS A 271 4.92 -0.42 1.68
C CYS A 271 6.29 0.24 1.95
N THR A 272 6.76 0.17 3.20
CA THR A 272 8.07 0.73 3.60
C THR A 272 9.20 0.04 2.85
N VAL A 273 9.20 -1.31 2.82
CA VAL A 273 10.23 -2.11 2.17
C VAL A 273 10.26 -1.87 0.66
N LEU A 274 9.11 -1.97 -0.02
CA LEU A 274 9.03 -1.82 -1.47
C LEU A 274 9.45 -0.41 -1.93
N ARG A 275 9.06 0.64 -1.18
CA ARG A 275 9.53 2.01 -1.43
C ARG A 275 11.01 2.19 -1.17
N CYS A 276 11.55 1.52 -0.14
CA CYS A 276 12.99 1.52 0.13
C CYS A 276 13.76 0.95 -1.06
N LEU A 277 13.27 -0.15 -1.64
CA LEU A 277 13.85 -0.80 -2.82
C LEU A 277 13.63 -0.02 -4.13
N GLY A 278 12.80 1.03 -4.12
CA GLY A 278 12.55 1.91 -5.27
C GLY A 278 11.35 1.52 -6.13
N ILE A 279 10.47 0.63 -5.66
CA ILE A 279 9.22 0.29 -6.33
C ILE A 279 8.14 1.28 -5.86
N PRO A 280 7.43 2.00 -6.76
CA PRO A 280 6.32 2.85 -6.36
C PRO A 280 5.19 1.99 -5.78
N THR A 281 4.81 2.27 -4.54
CA THR A 281 3.82 1.49 -3.79
C THR A 281 2.84 2.43 -3.10
N ARG A 282 1.56 2.06 -2.96
CA ARG A 282 0.57 2.74 -2.12
C ARG A 282 -0.23 1.74 -1.29
N LEU A 283 -0.80 2.19 -0.18
CA LEU A 283 -1.74 1.38 0.61
C LEU A 283 -3.14 1.50 0.01
N ILE A 284 -3.88 0.40 0.07
CA ILE A 284 -5.28 0.32 -0.32
C ILE A 284 -6.07 -0.21 0.87
N SER A 285 -7.23 0.39 1.15
CA SER A 285 -8.18 -0.13 2.11
C SER A 285 -9.49 -0.47 1.41
N ASN A 286 -9.89 -1.73 1.48
CA ASN A 286 -11.17 -2.23 0.99
C ASN A 286 -12.14 -2.37 2.17
N PHE A 287 -13.35 -1.82 2.08
CA PHE A 287 -14.38 -2.00 3.11
C PHE A 287 -15.32 -3.13 2.74
N ASN A 288 -15.75 -3.92 3.73
CA ASN A 288 -16.46 -5.18 3.51
C ASN A 288 -15.67 -6.10 2.57
N SER A 289 -14.42 -6.40 2.91
CA SER A 289 -13.57 -7.30 2.13
C SER A 289 -14.01 -8.73 2.36
N ALA A 290 -14.29 -9.47 1.30
CA ALA A 290 -14.56 -10.89 1.40
C ALA A 290 -13.27 -11.68 1.64
N HIS A 291 -13.36 -12.77 2.39
CA HIS A 291 -12.35 -13.82 2.43
C HIS A 291 -13.09 -15.13 2.17
N ASP A 292 -13.06 -15.54 0.91
CA ASP A 292 -13.65 -16.77 0.39
C ASP A 292 -12.62 -17.90 0.54
N SER A 293 -13.02 -18.95 1.24
CA SER A 293 -12.15 -20.07 1.60
C SER A 293 -12.24 -21.26 0.65
N ASP A 294 -13.23 -21.30 -0.25
CA ASP A 294 -13.45 -22.41 -1.18
C ASP A 294 -13.35 -22.01 -2.67
N GLY A 295 -13.17 -20.71 -2.94
CA GLY A 295 -12.92 -20.16 -4.27
C GLY A 295 -14.16 -20.12 -5.16
N ASN A 296 -15.35 -20.17 -4.58
CA ASN A 296 -16.62 -20.20 -5.30
C ASN A 296 -17.15 -18.80 -5.73
N LEU A 297 -16.40 -17.72 -5.43
CA LEU A 297 -16.74 -16.31 -5.65
C LEU A 297 -17.88 -15.78 -4.77
N SER A 298 -18.23 -16.48 -3.70
CA SER A 298 -19.30 -16.08 -2.80
C SER A 298 -18.90 -16.29 -1.34
N ILE A 299 -19.62 -15.62 -0.44
CA ILE A 299 -19.41 -15.73 1.01
C ILE A 299 -20.71 -16.22 1.63
N ASP A 300 -20.65 -17.36 2.31
CA ASP A 300 -21.80 -17.92 3.01
C ASP A 300 -21.82 -17.52 4.49
N LYS A 301 -22.86 -16.79 4.89
CA LYS A 301 -23.13 -16.45 6.29
C LYS A 301 -24.30 -17.25 6.83
N TYR A 302 -24.10 -17.85 8.00
CA TYR A 302 -25.08 -18.71 8.64
C TYR A 302 -25.65 -18.07 9.89
N TYR A 303 -26.96 -18.16 10.05
CA TYR A 303 -27.68 -17.63 11.21
C TYR A 303 -28.66 -18.67 11.73
N ASP A 304 -28.95 -18.66 13.03
CA ASP A 304 -30.05 -19.46 13.57
C ASP A 304 -31.42 -18.78 13.36
N SER A 305 -32.48 -19.50 13.70
CA SER A 305 -33.87 -18.98 13.65
C SER A 305 -34.14 -17.76 14.54
N ALA A 306 -33.23 -17.40 15.45
CA ALA A 306 -33.31 -16.20 16.28
C ALA A 306 -32.51 -15.02 15.69
N GLY A 307 -31.80 -15.22 14.57
CA GLY A 307 -30.97 -14.19 13.94
C GLY A 307 -29.56 -14.08 14.53
N LYS A 308 -29.13 -15.07 15.32
CA LYS A 308 -27.76 -15.15 15.86
C LYS A 308 -26.83 -15.69 14.78
N SER A 309 -25.70 -15.00 14.56
CA SER A 309 -24.63 -15.47 13.68
C SER A 309 -24.06 -16.80 14.19
N LEU A 310 -23.83 -17.74 13.27
CA LEU A 310 -23.25 -19.05 13.52
C LEU A 310 -21.90 -19.14 12.81
N ASN A 311 -20.85 -19.45 13.58
CA ASN A 311 -19.49 -19.61 13.05
C ASN A 311 -19.29 -21.03 12.50
N ILE A 312 -20.05 -21.38 11.44
CA ILE A 312 -20.00 -22.69 10.78
C ILE A 312 -19.21 -22.64 9.47
N SER A 313 -19.24 -21.50 8.75
CA SER A 313 -18.39 -21.28 7.57
C SER A 313 -16.96 -20.88 7.97
N ARG A 314 -16.00 -21.21 7.11
CA ARG A 314 -14.68 -20.59 7.12
C ARG A 314 -14.67 -19.26 6.39
N ASP A 315 -15.65 -19.02 5.51
CA ASP A 315 -15.78 -17.75 4.83
C ASP A 315 -16.05 -16.63 5.83
N SER A 316 -15.45 -15.48 5.55
CA SER A 316 -15.65 -14.31 6.38
C SER A 316 -15.76 -13.06 5.53
N SER A 317 -16.35 -12.02 6.11
CA SER A 317 -16.31 -10.68 5.54
C SER A 317 -15.69 -9.74 6.57
N TRP A 318 -14.54 -9.18 6.25
CA TRP A 318 -13.82 -8.27 7.11
C TRP A 318 -14.40 -6.86 6.92
N ASP A 319 -14.67 -6.14 8.02
CA ASP A 319 -15.18 -4.77 7.94
C ASP A 319 -14.30 -3.86 7.06
N TYR A 320 -12.99 -4.11 7.13
CA TYR A 320 -12.04 -3.60 6.18
C TYR A 320 -10.83 -4.52 6.11
N HIS A 321 -10.17 -4.51 4.97
CA HIS A 321 -8.91 -5.17 4.75
C HIS A 321 -7.94 -4.21 4.04
N VAL A 322 -6.64 -4.40 4.26
CA VAL A 322 -5.62 -3.46 3.81
C VAL A 322 -4.49 -4.22 3.14
N TRP A 323 -4.21 -3.88 1.89
CA TRP A 323 -3.13 -4.44 1.09
C TRP A 323 -2.32 -3.32 0.42
N ASN A 324 -1.40 -3.66 -0.47
CA ASN A 324 -0.65 -2.70 -1.27
C ASN A 324 -0.94 -2.80 -2.77
N GLU A 325 -0.91 -1.65 -3.43
CA GLU A 325 -0.74 -1.60 -4.88
C GLU A 325 0.69 -1.17 -5.21
N VAL A 326 1.33 -1.86 -6.14
CA VAL A 326 2.66 -1.57 -6.67
C VAL A 326 2.60 -1.26 -8.16
N TRP A 327 3.42 -0.33 -8.62
CA TRP A 327 3.42 0.08 -10.03
C TRP A 327 4.57 -0.54 -10.82
N PHE A 328 4.24 -1.32 -11.85
CA PHE A 328 5.17 -1.74 -12.89
C PHE A 328 4.46 -2.29 -14.14
N ILE A 329 5.23 -2.48 -15.21
CA ILE A 329 4.75 -3.10 -16.44
C ILE A 329 4.72 -4.64 -16.34
N ARG A 330 3.69 -5.27 -16.91
CA ARG A 330 3.48 -6.73 -16.92
C ARG A 330 3.75 -7.31 -18.30
N ARG A 331 5.01 -7.46 -18.68
CA ARG A 331 5.37 -8.03 -20.01
C ARG A 331 4.88 -9.47 -20.18
N ASP A 332 4.76 -10.20 -19.07
CA ASP A 332 4.23 -11.56 -19.00
C ASP A 332 2.73 -11.66 -19.34
N LEU A 333 1.94 -10.61 -19.08
CA LEU A 333 0.50 -10.57 -19.40
C LEU A 333 0.17 -9.67 -20.62
N GLY A 334 1.09 -8.79 -21.00
CA GLY A 334 0.89 -7.76 -22.02
C GLY A 334 0.70 -6.36 -21.43
N THR A 335 0.92 -5.34 -22.27
CA THR A 335 0.91 -3.92 -21.86
C THR A 335 -0.43 -3.47 -21.28
N ALA A 336 -1.55 -4.10 -21.68
CA ALA A 336 -2.87 -3.82 -21.16
C ALA A 336 -2.96 -3.98 -19.64
N TYR A 337 -2.27 -4.96 -19.05
CA TYR A 337 -2.30 -5.29 -17.62
C TYR A 337 -1.19 -4.61 -16.80
N SER A 338 -0.40 -3.74 -17.44
CA SER A 338 0.60 -2.90 -16.78
C SER A 338 -0.06 -1.83 -15.91
N GLY A 339 0.70 -1.32 -14.94
CA GLY A 339 0.24 -0.27 -14.02
C GLY A 339 0.18 -0.79 -12.59
N TRP A 340 -0.90 -0.50 -11.87
CA TRP A 340 -1.08 -0.95 -10.48
C TRP A 340 -1.35 -2.46 -10.39
N GLN A 341 -0.59 -3.12 -9.52
CA GLN A 341 -0.71 -4.55 -9.21
C GLN A 341 -0.94 -4.71 -7.71
N VAL A 342 -1.87 -5.55 -7.31
CA VAL A 342 -2.15 -5.88 -5.91
C VAL A 342 -1.10 -6.84 -5.37
N LEU A 343 -0.50 -6.49 -4.23
CA LEU A 343 0.27 -7.39 -3.38
C LEU A 343 -0.34 -7.36 -1.99
N ASP A 344 -0.54 -8.53 -1.40
CA ASP A 344 -1.00 -8.66 -0.03
C ASP A 344 -0.06 -9.56 0.75
N SER A 345 0.43 -9.05 1.88
CA SER A 345 1.31 -9.76 2.80
C SER A 345 0.57 -10.26 4.03
N THR A 346 -0.75 -10.12 4.09
CA THR A 346 -1.57 -10.70 5.14
C THR A 346 -1.71 -12.21 4.86
N PRO A 347 -1.38 -13.09 5.81
CA PRO A 347 -1.43 -14.55 5.60
C PRO A 347 -2.87 -15.06 5.62
N GLN A 348 -3.60 -14.88 4.51
CA GLN A 348 -4.98 -15.34 4.33
C GLN A 348 -5.01 -16.71 3.63
N GLU A 349 -4.55 -16.77 2.38
CA GLU A 349 -4.51 -17.98 1.56
C GLU A 349 -3.09 -18.33 1.12
N GLN A 350 -2.83 -19.63 0.97
CA GLN A 350 -1.54 -20.10 0.47
C GLN A 350 -1.53 -20.17 -1.06
N SER A 351 -0.57 -19.49 -1.69
CA SER A 351 -0.34 -19.57 -3.13
C SER A 351 0.88 -20.44 -3.41
N LYS A 352 0.63 -21.64 -3.96
CA LYS A 352 1.63 -22.71 -4.15
C LYS A 352 2.28 -23.16 -2.82
N GLY A 353 1.48 -23.27 -1.77
CA GLY A 353 1.90 -23.76 -0.45
C GLY A 353 2.69 -22.77 0.41
N ILE A 354 2.72 -21.49 0.03
CA ILE A 354 3.40 -20.40 0.76
C ILE A 354 2.39 -19.28 0.99
N PHE A 355 2.38 -18.65 2.16
CA PHE A 355 1.57 -17.46 2.42
C PHE A 355 2.11 -16.26 1.66
N GLN A 356 1.60 -16.06 0.45
CA GLN A 356 2.00 -14.99 -0.45
C GLN A 356 0.84 -14.68 -1.39
N CYS A 357 0.65 -13.41 -1.74
CA CYS A 357 -0.44 -13.00 -2.61
C CYS A 357 0.01 -11.91 -3.59
N GLY A 358 -0.26 -12.16 -4.87
CA GLY A 358 0.04 -11.28 -5.99
C GLY A 358 1.45 -11.46 -6.56
N PRO A 359 1.85 -10.62 -7.52
CA PRO A 359 1.16 -9.41 -7.98
C PRO A 359 -0.02 -9.67 -8.94
N ALA A 360 -1.24 -9.30 -8.54
CA ALA A 360 -2.44 -9.38 -9.38
C ALA A 360 -2.70 -8.06 -10.11
N SER A 361 -2.97 -8.06 -11.42
CA SER A 361 -3.24 -6.80 -12.13
C SER A 361 -4.60 -6.22 -11.71
N VAL A 362 -4.64 -4.96 -11.26
CA VAL A 362 -5.90 -4.27 -10.91
C VAL A 362 -6.86 -4.25 -12.10
N ARG A 363 -6.33 -4.17 -13.32
CA ARG A 363 -7.13 -4.28 -14.54
C ARG A 363 -7.69 -5.70 -14.75
N ALA A 364 -6.90 -6.74 -14.52
CA ALA A 364 -7.39 -8.12 -14.64
C ALA A 364 -8.53 -8.39 -13.65
N ILE A 365 -8.41 -7.86 -12.42
CA ILE A 365 -9.49 -7.88 -11.43
C ILE A 365 -10.73 -7.16 -11.97
N LYS A 366 -10.58 -5.94 -12.47
CA LYS A 366 -11.72 -5.17 -13.02
C LYS A 366 -12.42 -5.84 -14.19
N GLU A 367 -11.67 -6.52 -15.06
CA GLU A 367 -12.22 -7.18 -16.24
C GLU A 367 -12.63 -8.64 -15.99
N GLY A 368 -12.47 -9.17 -14.77
CA GLY A 368 -12.81 -10.55 -14.42
C GLY A 368 -11.93 -11.60 -15.12
N ASP A 369 -10.67 -11.25 -15.41
CA ASP A 369 -9.66 -12.15 -15.98
C ASP A 369 -8.93 -12.92 -14.87
N VAL A 370 -9.71 -13.69 -14.11
CA VAL A 370 -9.30 -14.37 -12.87
C VAL A 370 -8.34 -15.55 -13.06
N ASP A 371 -8.20 -16.02 -14.30
CA ASP A 371 -7.26 -17.07 -14.73
C ASP A 371 -5.82 -16.56 -14.89
N LEU A 372 -5.60 -15.24 -14.87
CA LEU A 372 -4.26 -14.67 -15.02
C LEU A 372 -3.49 -14.68 -13.70
N ASP A 373 -2.19 -14.95 -13.82
CA ASP A 373 -1.27 -14.86 -12.69
C ASP A 373 -1.14 -13.40 -12.17
N TYR A 374 -1.03 -13.16 -10.87
CA TYR A 374 -1.01 -14.12 -9.77
C TYR A 374 -2.21 -13.88 -8.87
N ASP A 375 -2.80 -14.96 -8.35
CA ASP A 375 -3.81 -14.90 -7.28
C ASP A 375 -5.03 -14.01 -7.62
N THR A 376 -5.27 -13.77 -8.92
CA THR A 376 -6.28 -12.82 -9.41
C THR A 376 -7.68 -13.25 -8.99
N LEU A 377 -7.96 -14.56 -8.99
CA LEU A 377 -9.24 -15.10 -8.50
C LEU A 377 -9.51 -14.69 -7.05
N PHE A 378 -8.54 -14.90 -6.16
CA PHE A 378 -8.67 -14.56 -4.76
C PHE A 378 -8.98 -13.07 -4.57
N VAL A 379 -8.15 -12.19 -5.14
CA VAL A 379 -8.31 -10.74 -5.03
C VAL A 379 -9.60 -10.25 -5.70
N PHE A 380 -10.04 -10.90 -6.79
CA PHE A 380 -11.32 -10.61 -7.41
C PHE A 380 -12.47 -10.89 -6.44
N THR A 381 -12.45 -12.01 -5.75
CA THR A 381 -13.47 -12.37 -4.76
C THR A 381 -13.50 -11.36 -3.62
N GLU A 382 -12.35 -10.91 -3.13
CA GLU A 382 -12.27 -9.93 -2.03
C GLU A 382 -13.09 -8.65 -2.28
N VAL A 383 -13.27 -8.27 -3.56
CA VAL A 383 -13.98 -7.04 -3.98
C VAL A 383 -15.31 -7.27 -4.69
N ASN A 384 -15.60 -8.50 -5.16
CA ASN A 384 -16.80 -8.80 -5.95
C ASN A 384 -17.68 -9.93 -5.39
N ALA A 385 -17.32 -10.58 -4.26
CA ALA A 385 -18.07 -11.73 -3.79
C ALA A 385 -19.56 -11.42 -3.55
N ASP A 386 -20.44 -12.32 -4.01
CA ASP A 386 -21.85 -12.29 -3.62
C ASP A 386 -21.96 -12.81 -2.18
N CYS A 387 -22.74 -12.16 -1.32
CA CYS A 387 -22.93 -12.57 0.07
C CYS A 387 -24.25 -13.31 0.26
N ASN A 388 -24.17 -14.63 0.40
CA ASN A 388 -25.31 -15.49 0.66
C ASN A 388 -25.61 -15.53 2.16
N GLN A 389 -26.88 -15.42 2.52
CA GLN A 389 -27.35 -15.55 3.89
C GLN A 389 -28.23 -16.78 4.02
N TRP A 390 -27.87 -17.63 4.98
CA TRP A 390 -28.49 -18.91 5.25
C TRP A 390 -29.07 -18.95 6.66
N ILE A 391 -30.28 -19.48 6.79
CA ILE A 391 -30.85 -19.82 8.09
C ILE A 391 -30.69 -21.32 8.33
N VAL A 392 -30.09 -21.65 9.48
CA VAL A 392 -29.94 -23.00 10.00
C VAL A 392 -31.05 -23.26 11.01
N TYR A 393 -31.89 -24.25 10.71
CA TYR A 393 -33.01 -24.66 11.55
C TYR A 393 -32.57 -25.74 12.55
N LYS A 394 -33.38 -25.97 13.59
CA LYS A 394 -33.08 -26.92 14.67
C LYS A 394 -32.97 -28.37 14.20
N ASP A 395 -33.61 -28.70 13.08
CA ASP A 395 -33.55 -30.00 12.41
C ASP A 395 -32.27 -30.17 11.55
N GLY A 396 -31.42 -29.14 11.48
CA GLY A 396 -30.20 -29.13 10.67
C GLY A 396 -30.40 -28.62 9.23
N THR A 397 -31.65 -28.37 8.81
CA THR A 397 -31.96 -27.87 7.46
C THR A 397 -31.38 -26.46 7.27
N ARG A 398 -30.82 -26.19 6.08
CA ARG A 398 -30.29 -24.87 5.69
C ARG A 398 -31.13 -24.30 4.55
N LYS A 399 -31.70 -23.11 4.72
CA LYS A 399 -32.34 -22.36 3.61
C LYS A 399 -31.60 -21.06 3.33
N LYS A 400 -31.27 -20.83 2.06
CA LYS A 400 -30.82 -19.52 1.58
C LYS A 400 -32.00 -18.57 1.60
N VAL A 401 -31.87 -17.47 2.33
CA VAL A 401 -32.96 -16.49 2.50
C VAL A 401 -32.70 -15.19 1.77
N TYR A 402 -31.43 -14.86 1.53
CA TYR A 402 -31.03 -13.64 0.87
C TYR A 402 -29.67 -13.78 0.20
N CYS A 403 -29.44 -12.98 -0.86
CA CYS A 403 -28.18 -12.88 -1.58
C CYS A 403 -27.92 -11.40 -1.83
N ASP A 404 -26.89 -10.86 -1.17
CA ASP A 404 -26.47 -9.48 -1.35
C ASP A 404 -25.31 -9.43 -2.35
N THR A 405 -25.58 -9.03 -3.58
CA THR A 405 -24.57 -8.89 -4.63
C THR A 405 -23.81 -7.57 -4.55
N GLU A 406 -24.24 -6.64 -3.69
CA GLU A 406 -23.69 -5.30 -3.63
C GLU A 406 -22.96 -5.03 -2.31
N ARG A 407 -22.83 -6.00 -1.40
CA ARG A 407 -22.27 -5.74 -0.06
C ARG A 407 -20.76 -5.55 -0.05
N ILE A 408 -20.06 -6.38 -0.82
CA ILE A 408 -18.61 -6.59 -0.74
C ILE A 408 -17.87 -5.53 -1.56
N GLY A 409 -16.65 -5.20 -1.18
CA GLY A 409 -15.78 -4.39 -2.03
C GLY A 409 -16.16 -2.91 -2.10
N LYS A 410 -16.35 -2.23 -0.96
CA LYS A 410 -16.85 -0.85 -0.91
C LYS A 410 -15.77 0.16 -0.58
N ALA A 411 -15.99 1.38 -1.08
CA ALA A 411 -15.22 2.58 -0.76
C ALA A 411 -13.71 2.30 -0.76
N ILE A 412 -13.23 1.57 -1.77
CA ILE A 412 -11.84 1.16 -1.87
C ILE A 412 -11.01 2.43 -1.95
N SER A 413 -10.15 2.64 -0.96
CA SER A 413 -9.59 3.95 -0.67
C SER A 413 -8.08 3.91 -0.62
N THR A 414 -7.47 4.98 -1.13
CA THR A 414 -6.05 5.28 -0.93
C THR A 414 -5.89 6.75 -0.55
N LYS A 415 -4.71 7.12 -0.06
CA LYS A 415 -4.41 8.52 0.22
C LYS A 415 -4.07 9.27 -1.07
N ALA A 416 -4.53 10.51 -1.18
CA ALA A 416 -4.20 11.42 -2.28
C ALA A 416 -2.70 11.76 -2.34
N VAL A 417 -2.21 11.94 -3.58
CA VAL A 417 -0.89 12.52 -3.82
C VAL A 417 -0.87 13.94 -3.26
N GLY A 418 0.17 14.27 -2.49
CA GLY A 418 0.38 15.63 -1.98
C GLY A 418 -0.54 16.08 -0.84
N SER A 419 -1.58 15.34 -0.45
CA SER A 419 -2.50 15.73 0.64
C SER A 419 -3.00 14.54 1.46
N ASN A 420 -3.57 14.78 2.65
CA ASN A 420 -4.19 13.74 3.51
C ASN A 420 -5.62 13.38 3.11
N SER A 421 -6.11 13.91 2.00
CA SER A 421 -7.44 13.58 1.48
C SER A 421 -7.52 12.13 1.02
N ARG A 422 -8.70 11.54 1.18
CA ARG A 422 -9.05 10.23 0.60
C ARG A 422 -9.22 10.36 -0.92
N VAL A 423 -8.72 9.39 -1.65
CA VAL A 423 -9.09 9.12 -3.05
C VAL A 423 -9.82 7.78 -3.07
N ASP A 424 -11.03 7.80 -3.61
CA ASP A 424 -11.77 6.58 -3.91
C ASP A 424 -11.28 5.97 -5.22
N VAL A 425 -10.91 4.70 -5.18
CA VAL A 425 -10.41 3.92 -6.32
C VAL A 425 -11.28 2.69 -6.58
N THR A 426 -12.51 2.63 -6.05
CA THR A 426 -13.44 1.50 -6.24
C THR A 426 -13.66 1.19 -7.72
N ASN A 427 -13.82 2.24 -8.54
CA ASN A 427 -14.02 2.11 -9.99
C ASN A 427 -12.78 1.62 -10.75
N ASN A 428 -11.63 1.50 -10.09
CA ASN A 428 -10.44 0.85 -10.67
C ASN A 428 -10.51 -0.68 -10.52
N TYR A 429 -11.22 -1.18 -9.52
CA TYR A 429 -11.33 -2.60 -9.18
C TYR A 429 -12.57 -3.26 -9.74
N LYS A 430 -13.66 -2.51 -9.89
CA LYS A 430 -14.92 -3.05 -10.43
C LYS A 430 -15.74 -1.99 -11.15
N TYR A 431 -16.70 -2.45 -11.95
CA TYR A 431 -17.69 -1.61 -12.57
C TYR A 431 -18.77 -1.19 -11.55
N PRO A 432 -19.54 -0.11 -11.81
CA PRO A 432 -20.59 0.33 -10.90
C PRO A 432 -21.61 -0.78 -10.64
N GLU A 433 -21.97 -0.95 -9.38
CA GLU A 433 -22.97 -1.93 -8.92
C GLU A 433 -24.30 -1.75 -9.65
N GLY A 434 -24.93 -2.86 -10.02
CA GLY A 434 -26.20 -2.86 -10.76
C GLY A 434 -26.08 -2.49 -12.24
N SER A 435 -24.88 -2.17 -12.74
CA SER A 435 -24.67 -1.98 -14.18
C SER A 435 -24.62 -3.33 -14.90
N HIS A 436 -25.05 -3.37 -16.17
CA HIS A 436 -24.95 -4.59 -16.98
C HIS A 436 -23.52 -5.12 -17.04
N LYS A 437 -22.54 -4.21 -17.12
CA LYS A 437 -21.12 -4.58 -17.26
C LYS A 437 -20.56 -5.25 -15.99
N GLU A 438 -20.98 -4.79 -14.82
CA GLU A 438 -20.61 -5.41 -13.54
C GLU A 438 -21.02 -6.89 -13.52
N ARG A 439 -22.28 -7.20 -13.84
CA ARG A 439 -22.74 -8.60 -13.83
C ARG A 439 -22.17 -9.45 -14.97
N GLU A 440 -21.94 -8.86 -16.14
CA GLU A 440 -21.24 -9.53 -17.24
C GLU A 440 -19.83 -10.00 -16.81
N VAL A 441 -19.07 -9.10 -16.17
CA VAL A 441 -17.73 -9.40 -15.66
C VAL A 441 -17.76 -10.46 -14.56
N TYR A 442 -18.71 -10.39 -13.63
CA TYR A 442 -18.86 -11.42 -12.59
C TYR A 442 -19.13 -12.80 -13.18
N LYS A 443 -20.07 -12.91 -14.14
CA LYS A 443 -20.37 -14.18 -14.83
C LYS A 443 -19.16 -14.72 -15.59
N LYS A 444 -18.40 -13.84 -16.23
CA LYS A 444 -17.13 -14.19 -16.90
C LYS A 444 -16.13 -14.78 -15.90
N ALA A 445 -15.92 -14.11 -14.76
CA ALA A 445 -15.02 -14.59 -13.72
C ALA A 445 -15.46 -15.95 -13.17
N PHE A 446 -16.76 -16.11 -12.89
CA PHE A 446 -17.33 -17.36 -12.41
C PHE A 446 -17.13 -18.53 -13.39
N ALA A 447 -17.35 -18.29 -14.69
CA ALA A 447 -17.11 -19.29 -15.73
C ALA A 447 -15.64 -19.69 -15.79
N LYS A 448 -14.72 -18.71 -15.68
CA LYS A 448 -13.27 -18.96 -15.67
C LYS A 448 -12.81 -19.73 -14.43
N ALA A 449 -13.33 -19.39 -13.25
CA ALA A 449 -12.99 -20.07 -12.00
C ALA A 449 -13.36 -21.56 -12.00
N ARG A 450 -14.45 -21.94 -12.70
CA ARG A 450 -14.90 -23.34 -12.82
C ARG A 450 -14.28 -24.12 -14.01
N GLY A 451 -13.48 -23.46 -14.85
CA GLY A 451 -12.80 -24.06 -16.00
C GLY A 451 -13.64 -24.16 -17.29
N SER A 452 -12.98 -24.06 -18.44
CA SER A 452 -13.57 -23.90 -19.79
C SER A 452 -14.29 -25.13 -20.38
N ASN A 453 -14.40 -26.26 -19.67
CA ASN A 453 -14.99 -27.50 -20.19
C ASN A 453 -16.49 -27.68 -19.88
N LEU A 454 -17.19 -26.60 -19.51
CA LEU A 454 -18.64 -26.65 -19.23
C LEU A 454 -19.50 -25.94 -20.28
N THR A 455 -18.92 -25.30 -21.31
CA THR A 455 -19.69 -24.75 -22.43
C THR A 455 -20.46 -25.82 -23.23
N GLU A 456 -20.10 -27.11 -23.12
CA GLU A 456 -20.87 -28.23 -23.70
C GLU A 456 -21.82 -28.93 -22.70
N ARG A 457 -21.80 -28.56 -21.41
CA ARG A 457 -22.65 -29.17 -20.37
C ARG A 457 -23.69 -28.22 -19.77
N LEU A 458 -23.81 -27.02 -20.30
CA LEU A 458 -24.96 -26.14 -20.03
C LEU A 458 -26.29 -26.69 -20.60
N SER A 459 -26.26 -27.75 -21.40
CA SER A 459 -27.44 -28.49 -21.84
C SER A 459 -27.85 -29.64 -20.90
N GLU A 460 -26.96 -30.13 -20.03
CA GLU A 460 -27.24 -31.27 -19.13
C GLU A 460 -26.42 -31.16 -17.82
N ALA A 461 -26.80 -30.21 -16.97
CA ALA A 461 -26.47 -30.26 -15.55
C ALA A 461 -27.65 -30.93 -14.80
N PRO A 462 -27.40 -31.81 -13.81
CA PRO A 462 -28.46 -32.29 -12.94
C PRO A 462 -29.10 -31.07 -12.25
N ASN A 463 -30.42 -31.11 -12.05
CA ASN A 463 -31.20 -30.12 -11.30
C ASN A 463 -30.55 -29.79 -9.93
N GLU A 464 -29.57 -28.92 -9.90
CA GLU A 464 -29.28 -28.07 -8.75
C GLU A 464 -30.10 -26.81 -8.99
N GLY A 465 -31.23 -26.78 -8.26
CA GLY A 465 -32.32 -25.87 -8.43
C GLY A 465 -31.85 -24.44 -8.63
N SER A 466 -32.33 -23.88 -9.73
CA SER A 466 -32.71 -22.49 -9.87
C SER A 466 -31.69 -21.49 -9.28
N SER A 467 -31.17 -20.67 -10.18
CA SER A 467 -31.30 -19.23 -9.95
C SER A 467 -32.80 -18.93 -9.76
N GLU A 468 -33.37 -19.36 -8.64
CA GLU A 468 -34.49 -18.69 -8.03
C GLU A 468 -33.88 -17.33 -7.80
N THR A 469 -34.22 -16.41 -8.70
CA THR A 469 -34.24 -14.99 -8.39
C THR A 469 -34.84 -14.91 -7.00
N VAL A 470 -33.99 -14.83 -5.98
CA VAL A 470 -34.42 -14.58 -4.60
C VAL A 470 -35.18 -13.29 -4.77
N ARG A 471 -36.51 -13.38 -4.78
CA ARG A 471 -37.38 -12.25 -5.08
C ARG A 471 -36.94 -11.18 -4.10
N LYS A 472 -36.63 -9.97 -4.61
CA LYS A 472 -36.31 -8.85 -3.74
C LYS A 472 -37.37 -8.83 -2.64
N PRO A 473 -36.98 -8.93 -1.36
CA PRO A 473 -37.95 -9.08 -0.30
C PRO A 473 -38.87 -7.86 -0.35
N GLU A 474 -40.18 -8.10 -0.40
CA GLU A 474 -41.18 -7.03 -0.49
C GLU A 474 -41.17 -6.11 0.74
N VAL A 475 -40.53 -6.55 1.83
CA VAL A 475 -40.18 -5.73 2.98
C VAL A 475 -38.68 -5.53 2.99
N SER A 476 -38.22 -4.29 3.00
CA SER A 476 -36.81 -3.93 3.22
C SER A 476 -36.61 -3.29 4.59
N GLY A 477 -35.39 -3.35 5.13
CA GLY A 477 -35.09 -2.80 6.45
C GLY A 477 -33.71 -2.16 6.54
N VAL A 478 -33.59 -1.07 7.31
CA VAL A 478 -32.33 -0.35 7.52
C VAL A 478 -32.21 0.13 8.95
N PHE A 479 -31.04 -0.06 9.57
CA PHE A 479 -30.71 0.55 10.85
C PHE A 479 -30.11 1.96 10.69
N LYS A 480 -30.70 2.94 11.36
CA LYS A 480 -30.17 4.32 11.50
C LYS A 480 -29.71 4.58 12.94
N LEU A 481 -28.56 5.23 13.07
CA LEU A 481 -28.10 5.77 14.35
C LEU A 481 -28.85 7.09 14.61
N VAL A 482 -29.33 7.28 15.85
CA VAL A 482 -29.99 8.53 16.25
C VAL A 482 -28.95 9.65 16.40
N GLU A 483 -27.76 9.29 16.89
CA GLU A 483 -26.63 10.18 17.12
C GLU A 483 -25.31 9.44 16.86
N PRO A 484 -24.19 10.16 16.62
CA PRO A 484 -22.88 9.53 16.50
C PRO A 484 -22.55 8.70 17.75
N PRO A 485 -22.20 7.41 17.60
CA PRO A 485 -21.98 6.53 18.73
C PRO A 485 -20.61 6.82 19.35
N VAL A 486 -20.58 7.30 20.60
CA VAL A 486 -19.35 7.66 21.30
C VAL A 486 -19.03 6.62 22.37
N PHE A 487 -17.76 6.22 22.46
CA PHE A 487 -17.28 5.33 23.52
C PHE A 487 -17.59 5.92 24.90
N GLY A 488 -18.16 5.12 25.80
CA GLY A 488 -18.60 5.56 27.14
C GLY A 488 -20.03 6.09 27.23
N LYS A 489 -20.83 6.05 26.16
CA LYS A 489 -22.24 6.50 26.14
C LYS A 489 -23.21 5.42 25.65
N ASP A 490 -24.48 5.55 26.00
CA ASP A 490 -25.53 4.69 25.45
C ASP A 490 -25.64 4.87 23.93
N ILE A 491 -25.99 3.80 23.22
CA ILE A 491 -26.14 3.77 21.76
C ILE A 491 -27.63 3.69 21.43
N ASN A 492 -28.13 4.66 20.66
CA ASN A 492 -29.52 4.76 20.25
C ASN A 492 -29.65 4.52 18.74
N LEU A 493 -30.50 3.56 18.36
CA LEU A 493 -30.68 3.07 16.98
C LEU A 493 -32.16 3.00 16.65
N ILE A 494 -32.49 3.12 15.37
CA ILE A 494 -33.83 2.92 14.84
C ILE A 494 -33.75 1.92 13.69
N LEU A 495 -34.45 0.80 13.79
CA LEU A 495 -34.71 -0.09 12.65
C LEU A 495 -35.92 0.44 11.90
N ILE A 496 -35.74 0.82 10.65
CA ILE A 496 -36.81 1.30 9.76
C ILE A 496 -37.17 0.16 8.82
N LEU A 497 -38.42 -0.28 8.84
CA LEU A 497 -38.97 -1.27 7.94
C LEU A 497 -39.85 -0.59 6.88
N THR A 498 -39.62 -0.93 5.62
CA THR A 498 -40.36 -0.39 4.47
C THR A 498 -41.04 -1.53 3.74
N ASN A 499 -42.37 -1.52 3.73
CA ASN A 499 -43.15 -2.39 2.88
C ASN A 499 -43.25 -1.77 1.48
N GLN A 500 -42.77 -2.48 0.47
CA GLN A 500 -42.78 -2.10 -0.95
C GLN A 500 -44.02 -2.62 -1.68
N SER A 501 -44.83 -3.47 -1.02
CA SER A 501 -46.12 -3.93 -1.54
C SER A 501 -47.26 -2.99 -1.17
N SER A 502 -48.36 -3.05 -1.93
CA SER A 502 -49.61 -2.34 -1.62
C SER A 502 -50.43 -3.02 -0.52
N GLU A 503 -50.08 -4.25 -0.13
CA GLU A 503 -50.81 -5.04 0.86
C GLU A 503 -50.23 -4.88 2.26
N TYR A 504 -51.08 -4.91 3.30
CA TYR A 504 -50.61 -4.93 4.68
C TYR A 504 -49.91 -6.26 5.00
N LYS A 505 -48.71 -6.17 5.58
CA LYS A 505 -47.88 -7.34 5.90
C LYS A 505 -47.45 -7.31 7.37
N PRO A 506 -47.96 -8.21 8.24
CA PRO A 506 -47.45 -8.34 9.60
C PRO A 506 -46.03 -8.92 9.57
N VAL A 507 -45.09 -8.25 10.25
CA VAL A 507 -43.68 -8.66 10.32
C VAL A 507 -43.28 -8.97 11.75
N LYS A 508 -42.71 -10.15 11.96
CA LYS A 508 -42.06 -10.54 13.20
C LYS A 508 -40.59 -10.16 13.13
N VAL A 509 -40.08 -9.47 14.15
CA VAL A 509 -38.68 -9.02 14.20
C VAL A 509 -37.99 -9.63 15.42
N ASN A 510 -36.87 -10.31 15.17
CA ASN A 510 -35.94 -10.76 16.20
C ASN A 510 -34.67 -9.90 16.12
N LEU A 511 -34.42 -9.11 17.15
CA LEU A 511 -33.22 -8.27 17.25
C LEU A 511 -32.12 -9.00 18.01
N SER A 512 -30.86 -8.80 17.59
CA SER A 512 -29.67 -9.19 18.34
C SER A 512 -28.61 -8.09 18.24
N ALA A 513 -27.86 -7.88 19.31
CA ALA A 513 -26.71 -6.99 19.34
C ALA A 513 -25.55 -7.72 20.02
N SER A 514 -24.42 -7.84 19.34
CA SER A 514 -23.28 -8.61 19.79
C SER A 514 -21.97 -7.86 19.64
N THR A 515 -21.24 -7.76 20.74
CA THR A 515 -19.79 -7.47 20.79
C THR A 515 -19.03 -8.79 20.85
N ILE A 516 -19.09 -9.58 19.78
CA ILE A 516 -18.56 -10.97 19.74
C ILE A 516 -19.21 -11.94 20.77
N LEU A 517 -19.85 -11.50 21.87
CA LEU A 517 -20.31 -12.35 22.98
C LEU A 517 -21.47 -11.84 23.86
N LEU A 518 -22.15 -10.74 23.52
CA LEU A 518 -23.42 -10.35 24.18
C LEU A 518 -24.61 -10.65 23.25
N ILE A 519 -25.76 -11.07 23.80
CA ILE A 519 -27.02 -11.22 23.03
C ILE A 519 -28.12 -10.48 23.79
N LEU A 520 -28.75 -9.53 23.13
CA LEU A 520 -30.00 -8.91 23.57
C LEU A 520 -31.09 -9.31 22.58
N SER A 521 -31.94 -10.27 22.96
CA SER A 521 -33.11 -10.66 22.17
C SER A 521 -34.33 -9.82 22.57
N LYS A 522 -34.94 -9.16 21.60
CA LYS A 522 -36.28 -8.56 21.74
C LYS A 522 -37.19 -9.11 20.65
N HIS A 523 -38.35 -9.59 21.07
CA HIS A 523 -39.43 -10.04 20.20
C HIS A 523 -40.45 -8.92 20.06
N ALA A 524 -40.80 -8.56 18.83
CA ALA A 524 -41.91 -7.66 18.60
C ALA A 524 -42.67 -8.04 17.31
N CYS A 525 -43.99 -8.10 17.42
CA CYS A 525 -44.92 -8.14 16.29
C CYS A 525 -45.44 -6.72 16.11
N ILE A 526 -45.01 -6.04 15.05
CA ILE A 526 -45.22 -4.60 14.93
C ILE A 526 -45.83 -4.26 13.56
N SER A 527 -46.85 -3.40 13.56
CA SER A 527 -47.43 -2.73 12.38
C SER A 527 -46.77 -1.39 12.07
N GLU A 528 -45.92 -0.89 12.96
CA GLU A 528 -45.17 0.36 12.85
C GLU A 528 -43.92 0.25 11.96
N LYS A 529 -43.63 1.34 11.24
CA LYS A 529 -42.50 1.44 10.30
C LYS A 529 -41.13 1.56 10.99
N GLN A 530 -41.07 1.81 12.29
CA GLN A 530 -39.83 2.16 13.01
C GLN A 530 -39.76 1.51 14.39
N ILE A 531 -38.65 0.85 14.71
CA ILE A 531 -38.41 0.18 16.01
C ILE A 531 -37.18 0.81 16.66
N GLN A 532 -37.35 1.41 17.84
CA GLN A 532 -36.26 2.02 18.59
C GLN A 532 -35.50 0.97 19.42
N LEU A 533 -34.17 1.03 19.38
CA LEU A 533 -33.26 0.16 20.11
C LEU A 533 -32.25 1.01 20.87
N LYS A 534 -32.16 0.75 22.18
CA LYS A 534 -31.17 1.34 23.08
C LYS A 534 -30.25 0.24 23.60
N ILE A 535 -28.94 0.42 23.43
CA ILE A 535 -27.88 -0.44 23.98
C ILE A 535 -27.12 0.42 25.00
N SER A 536 -27.24 0.12 26.29
CA SER A 536 -26.60 0.93 27.32
C SER A 536 -25.10 0.65 27.43
N TYR A 537 -24.31 1.64 27.87
CA TYR A 537 -22.86 1.47 28.06
C TYR A 537 -22.53 0.27 28.96
N ALA A 538 -23.26 0.11 30.06
CA ALA A 538 -23.10 -1.01 31.00
C ALA A 538 -23.34 -2.40 30.36
N GLN A 539 -24.12 -2.48 29.28
CA GLN A 539 -24.37 -3.75 28.58
C GLN A 539 -23.18 -4.17 27.73
N TYR A 540 -22.45 -3.23 27.13
CA TYR A 540 -21.40 -3.57 26.16
C TYR A 540 -19.98 -3.35 26.69
N GLU A 541 -19.75 -2.55 27.74
CA GLU A 541 -18.40 -2.17 28.18
C GLU A 541 -17.47 -3.36 28.45
N LYS A 542 -18.00 -4.44 29.04
CA LYS A 542 -17.22 -5.60 29.51
C LYS A 542 -16.80 -6.53 28.39
N SER A 543 -17.48 -6.44 27.25
CA SER A 543 -17.31 -7.34 26.12
C SER A 543 -16.85 -6.59 24.86
N LEU A 544 -16.60 -5.28 24.97
CA LEU A 544 -16.12 -4.47 23.88
C LEU A 544 -14.62 -4.71 23.66
N THR A 545 -14.25 -5.06 22.43
CA THR A 545 -12.85 -5.20 22.03
C THR A 545 -12.20 -3.84 21.75
N ASP A 546 -10.87 -3.82 21.58
CA ASP A 546 -10.11 -2.60 21.25
C ASP A 546 -10.52 -1.96 19.90
N ASP A 547 -11.19 -2.73 19.05
CA ASP A 547 -11.77 -2.24 17.80
C ASP A 547 -13.01 -1.38 18.02
N LYS A 548 -13.62 -1.44 19.22
CA LYS A 548 -14.76 -0.63 19.63
C LYS A 548 -15.94 -0.77 18.68
N LYS A 549 -16.27 -2.02 18.32
CA LYS A 549 -17.36 -2.33 17.39
C LYS A 549 -18.46 -3.18 18.02
N ILE A 550 -19.67 -2.98 17.50
CA ILE A 550 -20.86 -3.75 17.86
C ILE A 550 -21.60 -4.13 16.57
N LEU A 551 -21.89 -5.42 16.38
CA LEU A 551 -22.76 -5.87 15.29
C LEU A 551 -24.20 -5.93 15.80
N VAL A 552 -25.12 -5.30 15.08
CA VAL A 552 -26.56 -5.37 15.34
C VAL A 552 -27.25 -6.05 14.17
N THR A 553 -28.08 -7.04 14.45
CA THR A 553 -28.85 -7.79 13.45
C THR A 553 -30.35 -7.73 13.77
N ALA A 554 -31.18 -7.74 12.73
CA ALA A 554 -32.62 -7.93 12.82
C ALA A 554 -33.06 -8.98 11.80
N LEU A 555 -33.52 -10.12 12.29
CA LEU A 555 -34.19 -11.11 11.45
C LEU A 555 -35.68 -10.76 11.38
N CYS A 556 -36.12 -10.37 10.19
CA CYS A 556 -37.49 -9.97 9.87
C CYS A 556 -38.17 -11.11 9.12
N GLU A 557 -39.30 -11.59 9.63
CA GLU A 557 -40.11 -12.67 9.06
C GLU A 557 -41.49 -12.12 8.72
N VAL A 558 -41.86 -12.13 7.45
CA VAL A 558 -43.22 -11.77 7.03
C VAL A 558 -44.15 -12.91 7.40
N MET A 559 -45.08 -12.66 8.31
CA MET A 559 -45.98 -13.69 8.81
C MET A 559 -46.97 -14.11 7.71
N HIS A 560 -47.40 -15.38 7.75
CA HIS A 560 -48.34 -16.00 6.79
C HIS A 560 -47.80 -16.20 5.36
N THR A 561 -46.58 -15.74 5.08
CA THR A 561 -45.77 -16.20 3.95
C THR A 561 -44.66 -17.10 4.49
N HIS A 562 -44.71 -18.39 4.23
CA HIS A 562 -43.76 -19.36 4.81
C HIS A 562 -42.28 -19.15 4.41
N GLU A 563 -41.97 -18.18 3.54
CA GLU A 563 -40.67 -18.11 2.87
C GLU A 563 -40.00 -16.72 2.80
N ALA A 564 -40.69 -15.63 3.16
CA ALA A 564 -40.10 -14.29 3.07
C ALA A 564 -39.44 -13.89 4.40
N LYS A 565 -38.17 -14.25 4.55
CA LYS A 565 -37.29 -13.78 5.65
C LYS A 565 -36.23 -12.83 5.11
N MET A 566 -35.93 -11.79 5.87
CA MET A 566 -34.89 -10.82 5.56
C MET A 566 -34.03 -10.59 6.80
N LEU A 567 -32.72 -10.56 6.63
CA LEU A 567 -31.79 -10.15 7.68
C LEU A 567 -31.29 -8.73 7.41
N VAL A 568 -31.42 -7.85 8.39
CA VAL A 568 -30.84 -6.51 8.37
C VAL A 568 -29.66 -6.49 9.31
N GLU A 569 -28.52 -5.93 8.89
CA GLU A 569 -27.31 -5.86 9.71
C GLU A 569 -26.72 -4.44 9.75
N LYS A 570 -26.10 -4.08 10.87
CA LYS A 570 -25.28 -2.88 10.99
C LYS A 570 -24.10 -3.11 11.93
N THR A 571 -22.89 -2.92 11.43
CA THR A 571 -21.70 -2.79 12.27
C THR A 571 -21.56 -1.33 12.73
N ILE A 572 -21.58 -1.10 14.03
CA ILE A 572 -21.40 0.19 14.67
C ILE A 572 -19.95 0.28 15.14
N THR A 573 -19.26 1.38 14.85
CA THR A 573 -17.90 1.67 15.38
C THR A 573 -18.01 2.87 16.30
N LEU A 574 -17.58 2.75 17.56
CA LEU A 574 -17.66 3.82 18.55
C LEU A 574 -16.53 4.82 18.38
N GLU A 575 -16.87 6.10 18.38
CA GLU A 575 -15.91 7.20 18.33
C GLU A 575 -15.14 7.31 19.65
N THR A 576 -13.82 7.49 19.53
CA THR A 576 -12.96 7.72 20.68
C THR A 576 -12.88 9.21 21.01
N PRO A 577 -12.66 9.57 22.29
CA PRO A 577 -12.38 10.95 22.66
C PRO A 577 -11.26 11.58 21.82
N THR A 578 -11.43 12.87 21.47
CA THR A 578 -10.48 13.56 20.60
C THR A 578 -9.21 13.93 21.35
N ILE A 579 -8.06 13.59 20.79
CA ILE A 579 -6.74 14.03 21.27
C ILE A 579 -6.33 15.28 20.48
N PHE A 580 -6.08 16.38 21.19
CA PHE A 580 -5.54 17.62 20.63
C PHE A 580 -4.03 17.68 20.85
N ILE A 581 -3.26 17.80 19.76
CA ILE A 581 -1.82 18.02 19.81
C ILE A 581 -1.57 19.49 19.45
N LYS A 582 -1.07 20.28 20.40
CA LYS A 582 -0.66 21.67 20.17
C LYS A 582 0.86 21.76 20.26
N VAL A 583 1.49 22.13 19.14
CA VAL A 583 2.91 22.48 19.10
C VAL A 583 3.02 23.94 19.53
N LYS A 584 3.77 24.23 20.61
CA LYS A 584 4.09 25.61 20.98
C LYS A 584 5.13 26.17 20.01
N SER A 585 4.98 27.43 19.62
CA SER A 585 5.73 28.12 18.55
C SER A 585 7.24 27.88 18.55
N CYS A 586 7.81 27.73 17.35
CA CYS A 586 9.21 27.45 17.06
C CYS A 586 10.20 28.47 17.65
N LEU A 587 11.16 27.99 18.44
CA LEU A 587 12.49 28.61 18.51
C LEU A 587 13.36 27.99 17.41
N PRO A 588 14.27 28.75 16.76
CA PRO A 588 15.25 28.17 15.84
C PRO A 588 16.03 27.08 16.56
N ALA A 589 16.20 25.93 15.90
CA ALA A 589 16.81 24.73 16.45
C ALA A 589 18.05 25.03 17.33
N ALA A 590 17.86 25.03 18.65
CA ALA A 590 18.95 24.91 19.60
C ALA A 590 19.35 23.44 19.68
N HIS A 591 20.65 23.20 19.80
CA HIS A 591 21.38 21.94 19.63
C HIS A 591 20.89 20.68 20.39
N ASN A 592 19.79 20.70 21.14
CA ASN A 592 19.35 19.60 22.01
C ASN A 592 17.86 19.20 21.89
N GLY A 593 17.24 19.36 20.71
CA GLY A 593 16.22 18.43 20.18
C GLY A 593 14.95 18.07 20.97
N LYS A 594 14.66 18.66 22.14
CA LYS A 594 13.43 18.38 22.91
C LYS A 594 12.51 19.59 22.92
N GLN A 595 11.35 19.47 22.25
CA GLN A 595 10.28 20.47 22.30
C GLN A 595 9.19 20.02 23.30
N PRO A 596 8.76 20.90 24.23
CA PRO A 596 7.68 20.56 25.16
C PRO A 596 6.32 20.61 24.44
N VAL A 597 5.52 19.56 24.63
CA VAL A 597 4.15 19.48 24.13
C VAL A 597 3.19 19.33 25.28
N LEU A 598 2.11 20.12 25.23
CA LEU A 598 1.09 20.14 26.26
C LEU A 598 -0.08 19.24 25.86
N PHE A 599 -0.45 18.33 26.75
CA PHE A 599 -1.62 17.45 26.62
C PHE A 599 -2.79 18.02 27.39
N ILE A 600 -3.97 18.01 26.77
CA ILE A 600 -5.24 18.32 27.44
C ILE A 600 -6.19 17.15 27.11
N PRO A 601 -6.36 16.16 28.00
CA PRO A 601 -7.35 15.11 27.80
C PRO A 601 -8.76 15.70 27.90
N SER A 602 -9.65 15.38 26.96
CA SER A 602 -11.08 15.65 27.11
C SER A 602 -11.65 14.66 28.14
N GLY A 603 -12.24 15.16 29.22
CA GLY A 603 -12.62 14.42 30.44
C GLY A 603 -13.67 13.31 30.28
N ALA A 604 -13.37 12.26 29.53
CA ALA A 604 -14.11 11.00 29.58
C ALA A 604 -13.59 10.13 30.74
N PRO A 605 -14.46 9.48 31.54
CA PRO A 605 -14.03 8.53 32.55
C PRO A 605 -13.31 7.33 31.89
N GLY A 606 -12.14 6.95 32.41
CA GLY A 606 -11.40 5.75 31.97
C GLY A 606 -10.14 5.98 31.11
N ILE A 607 -9.70 7.21 30.87
CA ILE A 607 -8.40 7.46 30.23
C ILE A 607 -7.29 7.29 31.27
N GLY A 608 -6.85 6.04 31.47
CA GLY A 608 -5.63 5.72 32.21
C GLY A 608 -4.39 6.32 31.53
N SER A 609 -3.40 6.67 32.35
CA SER A 609 -2.14 7.34 31.99
C SER A 609 -1.48 6.80 30.71
N LEU A 610 -1.46 7.62 29.65
CA LEU A 610 -0.52 7.44 28.54
C LEU A 610 0.90 7.75 29.05
N SER A 611 1.83 6.80 28.93
CA SER A 611 3.21 6.97 29.39
C SER A 611 3.94 8.05 28.58
N GLU A 612 4.59 9.00 29.25
CA GLU A 612 5.32 10.16 28.68
C GLU A 612 6.33 9.79 27.57
N ASP A 613 6.98 8.62 27.66
CA ASP A 613 7.99 8.19 26.68
C ASP A 613 7.43 7.97 25.27
N ARG A 614 6.16 7.58 25.15
CA ARG A 614 5.50 7.31 23.85
C ARG A 614 5.15 8.59 23.10
N ILE A 615 4.91 9.65 23.85
CA ILE A 615 4.60 10.98 23.36
C ILE A 615 5.85 11.63 22.76
N LEU A 616 7.01 11.47 23.41
CA LEU A 616 8.27 12.04 22.95
C LEU A 616 8.71 11.47 21.58
N GLY A 617 8.48 10.17 21.34
CA GLY A 617 8.76 9.54 20.04
C GLY A 617 7.87 10.04 18.89
N TRP A 618 6.59 10.33 19.16
CA TRP A 618 5.66 10.93 18.18
C TRP A 618 6.04 12.36 17.80
N LEU A 619 6.62 13.11 18.74
CA LEU A 619 6.93 14.53 18.58
C LEU A 619 8.26 14.78 17.91
N ASP A 620 9.28 13.96 18.18
CA ASP A 620 10.53 13.99 17.40
C ASP A 620 10.25 13.63 15.92
N LEU A 621 9.30 12.73 15.67
CA LEU A 621 8.84 12.38 14.32
C LEU A 621 8.14 13.54 13.60
N CYS A 622 7.26 14.27 14.30
CA CYS A 622 6.52 15.41 13.76
C CYS A 622 7.42 16.65 13.54
N ALA A 623 8.31 16.96 14.49
CA ALA A 623 9.20 18.12 14.42
C ALA A 623 10.16 18.04 13.21
N ARG A 624 10.74 16.85 12.95
CA ARG A 624 11.60 16.60 11.79
C ARG A 624 10.85 16.68 10.45
N CYS A 625 9.53 16.47 10.45
CA CYS A 625 8.70 16.60 9.24
C CYS A 625 8.38 18.05 8.90
N THR A 626 8.14 18.91 9.90
CA THR A 626 7.85 20.34 9.71
C THR A 626 9.06 21.15 9.24
N GLU A 627 10.26 20.87 9.74
CA GLU A 627 11.50 21.51 9.24
C GLU A 627 11.75 21.18 7.76
N ASN A 628 11.36 19.97 7.31
CA ASN A 628 11.54 19.51 5.94
C ASN A 628 10.51 20.07 4.93
N GLN A 629 9.36 20.59 5.39
CA GLN A 629 8.42 21.31 4.53
C GLN A 629 8.81 22.79 4.38
N ALA A 630 9.34 23.41 5.43
CA ALA A 630 9.81 24.81 5.38
C ALA A 630 10.98 25.01 4.42
N ALA A 631 11.83 23.99 4.23
CA ALA A 631 12.98 24.04 3.31
C ALA A 631 12.59 24.11 1.81
N LYS A 632 11.31 23.96 1.44
CA LYS A 632 10.82 24.06 0.05
C LYS A 632 10.18 25.40 -0.32
N ILE A 633 10.12 26.36 0.60
CA ILE A 633 9.62 27.72 0.32
C ILE A 633 10.76 28.71 0.58
N ARG A 634 11.84 28.62 -0.20
CA ARG A 634 12.76 29.74 -0.42
C ARG A 634 13.01 29.84 -1.92
N PRO A 635 12.51 30.87 -2.61
CA PRO A 635 12.98 31.19 -3.94
C PRO A 635 14.47 31.55 -3.83
N SER A 636 15.30 30.84 -4.59
CA SER A 636 16.69 31.21 -4.82
C SER A 636 16.74 32.51 -5.62
N PHE A 637 16.81 33.65 -4.95
CA PHE A 637 17.26 34.88 -5.59
C PHE A 637 18.80 34.85 -5.63
N SER A 638 19.35 34.68 -6.84
CA SER A 638 20.77 34.88 -7.10
C SER A 638 21.07 36.37 -6.99
N THR A 639 21.83 36.75 -5.98
CA THR A 639 22.50 38.05 -5.92
C THR A 639 23.82 37.95 -6.67
N LYS A 640 23.94 38.65 -7.80
CA LYS A 640 25.20 39.23 -8.28
C LYS A 640 24.92 40.26 -9.37
N GLU A 641 25.66 41.36 -9.28
CA GLU A 641 25.77 42.52 -10.17
C GLU A 641 24.68 43.61 -10.03
N ARG A 642 25.00 44.91 -9.94
CA ARG A 642 26.26 45.64 -9.77
C ARG A 642 25.83 47.06 -9.39
N GLN A 643 26.46 47.61 -8.36
CA GLN A 643 26.22 48.97 -7.90
C GLN A 643 27.15 49.90 -8.68
N GLU A 644 26.61 50.68 -9.62
CA GLU A 644 27.27 51.87 -10.16
C GLU A 644 26.24 52.99 -10.29
N ARG A 645 26.65 54.16 -9.79
CA ARG A 645 25.91 55.42 -9.69
C ARG A 645 25.84 56.09 -11.06
N GLY A 646 24.81 56.89 -11.30
CA GLY A 646 24.86 57.93 -12.33
C GLY A 646 23.50 58.29 -12.92
N ASP A 647 22.92 59.33 -12.34
CA ASP A 647 22.14 60.39 -12.99
C ASP A 647 20.90 60.07 -13.83
N ALA A 648 19.80 60.61 -13.32
CA ALA A 648 18.54 60.80 -13.98
C ALA A 648 18.69 61.80 -15.15
N HIS A 649 18.26 61.40 -16.35
CA HIS A 649 17.53 62.27 -17.25
C HIS A 649 16.60 61.45 -18.14
N GLN A 650 15.31 61.60 -17.89
CA GLN A 650 14.24 61.49 -18.90
C GLN A 650 14.30 62.75 -19.79
N PRO A 651 13.84 62.71 -21.06
CA PRO A 651 12.39 62.62 -21.27
C PRO A 651 11.89 61.80 -22.47
N GLU A 652 10.59 61.63 -22.38
CA GLU A 652 9.60 61.02 -23.25
C GLU A 652 9.60 61.48 -24.71
N ALA A 653 9.23 60.58 -25.63
CA ALA A 653 8.26 60.80 -26.71
C ALA A 653 7.87 59.44 -27.32
N LYS A 654 6.64 58.92 -27.13
CA LYS A 654 5.36 59.22 -27.80
C LYS A 654 5.26 58.73 -29.26
N PHE A 655 4.31 57.79 -29.44
CA PHE A 655 3.44 57.52 -30.61
C PHE A 655 4.06 56.98 -31.92
N HIS A 656 3.68 55.77 -32.36
CA HIS A 656 2.53 55.58 -33.25
C HIS A 656 2.23 54.09 -33.55
N SER A 657 0.92 53.83 -33.63
CA SER A 657 0.25 52.64 -34.15
C SER A 657 0.47 52.42 -35.65
N SER A 658 0.64 51.17 -36.09
CA SER A 658 -0.17 50.60 -37.19
C SER A 658 0.02 49.08 -37.31
N THR A 659 -1.06 48.47 -37.77
CA THR A 659 -1.47 47.07 -37.79
C THR A 659 -0.85 46.24 -38.91
N TYR A 660 -0.48 44.98 -38.63
CA TYR A 660 -0.62 43.85 -39.56
C TYR A 660 -0.75 42.52 -38.77
N SER A 661 -1.85 41.81 -38.98
CA SER A 661 -2.16 40.44 -38.52
C SER A 661 -1.59 39.39 -39.51
N PRO A 662 -1.67 38.05 -39.34
CA PRO A 662 -2.34 37.25 -38.29
C PRO A 662 -1.59 36.00 -37.75
N SER A 663 -2.21 35.36 -36.74
CA SER A 663 -2.30 33.90 -36.47
C SER A 663 -1.47 33.25 -35.34
N ILE A 664 -2.17 32.31 -34.65
CA ILE A 664 -1.79 31.28 -33.65
C ILE A 664 -1.63 31.72 -32.16
N PRO A 665 -1.84 30.83 -31.15
CA PRO A 665 -3.07 30.69 -30.37
C PRO A 665 -2.97 31.20 -28.91
N ARG A 666 -4.14 31.53 -28.35
CA ARG A 666 -4.31 32.04 -26.98
C ARG A 666 -3.88 31.03 -25.91
N ARG A 667 -2.80 31.33 -25.18
CA ARG A 667 -2.67 30.99 -23.75
C ARG A 667 -3.62 31.89 -22.97
N ARG A 668 -4.62 31.32 -22.29
CA ARG A 668 -5.36 32.03 -21.24
C ARG A 668 -4.71 31.73 -19.90
N ASN A 669 -4.10 32.77 -19.33
CA ASN A 669 -3.80 32.88 -17.92
C ASN A 669 -5.10 32.70 -17.11
N MET A 670 -5.13 31.72 -16.21
CA MET A 670 -6.11 31.70 -15.13
C MET A 670 -5.66 32.69 -14.06
N LEU A 671 -6.53 33.65 -13.81
CA LEU A 671 -6.56 34.48 -12.61
C LEU A 671 -6.64 33.58 -11.37
N CYS A 672 -5.73 33.80 -10.42
CA CYS A 672 -5.88 33.35 -9.04
C CYS A 672 -7.07 34.08 -8.38
N PRO A 673 -8.04 33.36 -7.79
CA PRO A 673 -8.87 33.93 -6.75
C PRO A 673 -8.22 33.66 -5.39
N HIS A 674 -8.02 34.74 -4.63
CA HIS A 674 -7.63 34.71 -3.23
C HIS A 674 -8.56 33.80 -2.41
N LEU A 675 -7.98 32.82 -1.72
CA LEU A 675 -8.64 31.96 -0.73
C LEU A 675 -8.94 32.78 0.54
N ASN A 676 -10.20 33.14 0.72
CA ASN A 676 -10.74 33.48 2.04
C ASN A 676 -10.99 32.18 2.82
N CYS A 677 -10.31 32.04 3.96
CA CYS A 677 -10.57 30.98 4.92
C CYS A 677 -11.93 31.19 5.58
N LEU A 678 -12.88 30.29 5.34
CA LEU A 678 -14.09 30.12 6.15
C LEU A 678 -14.12 28.69 6.73
N PRO A 679 -14.65 28.48 7.95
CA PRO A 679 -14.62 27.17 8.60
C PRO A 679 -15.65 26.22 7.96
N LEU A 680 -15.19 25.02 7.59
CA LEU A 680 -16.01 23.93 7.09
C LEU A 680 -16.91 23.36 8.20
N HIS A 681 -18.19 23.71 8.14
CA HIS A 681 -19.28 23.00 8.81
C HIS A 681 -19.97 22.06 7.82
N SER A 682 -20.25 20.85 8.28
CA SER A 682 -21.26 19.88 7.80
C SER A 682 -21.09 19.32 6.37
N TRP A 683 -21.93 18.34 6.04
CA TRP A 683 -22.04 17.55 4.81
C TRP A 683 -21.43 16.14 4.87
N GLU A 684 -22.03 15.34 5.76
CA GLU A 684 -22.19 13.90 5.63
C GLU A 684 -23.47 13.60 4.83
N SER A 685 -23.36 12.88 3.72
CA SER A 685 -24.41 11.98 3.19
C SER A 685 -23.89 11.27 1.94
N VAL A 686 -23.63 9.96 2.04
CA VAL A 686 -24.19 8.83 1.26
C VAL A 686 -23.49 7.56 1.73
#